data_AF-A1B6J8-F1
#
_entry.id   AF-A1B6J8-F1
#
_cell.length_a   1.000
_cell.length_b   1.000
_cell.length_c   1.000
_cell.angle_alpha   90.00
_cell.angle_beta   90.00
_cell.angle_gamma   90.00
#
_symmetry.space_group_name_H-M   'P 1'
#
loop_
_entity.id
_entity.type
_entity.pdbx_description
1 polymer ?
#
loop_
_entity_poly.entity_id
_entity_poly.type
_entity_poly.pdbx_seq_one_letter_code
_entity_poly.pdbx_strand_id
1 'polypeptide(L)'
;MMGADHGAIDHLQCMRDRGTIELVGMGSIENSSRVIVDGALDLENKGNEIAFWGVSDAYNDAKIRNLAGSGSVFIYDSDLVLTAAQDTFSGTISSVDSEGRHLKGGLTVQGGVQTLSGANVYFGATKVDAGAGLVLTSTGSLASDVLVSGGFVNDGDVAGDTIVQDGGMTGGSGSYSALTVLGGGTVATNGKTPLTVGSEFTQKAGSTLVFAPVENGIQPAIAVGGRAVIEDGASITLDRVTTGRLAVGREYALVTAAGGLVGNYGSLTGDLVTDAPFLSFALDKTSSGVALGVERSDIVFAEVAHSANQIAVANELEALGSGNELHDEVAYMTAAEASDLPAAFDSLSGEIHTAMLGAVAEERHFLRDAVNGRLRAAFGTVGAYKGGVQALTAYGPVSAEATTDGPVYWGHAFGGRGEADGDGNAARRDSRTNGVVLGYDAPVQNWRLGGVLAMSDSSYGLDGRASSGSGRGIHLGVYAGTQWGQTALRSGLVYSTLRLKANRSTSLGTINERLSSKYNGHVWQAFAEVGHRLDHGTMALEPYAGLAHVWMRTDSFAENGGETALAGAEGKMDTTFATIGVRAATTIEAATHKLTVSSGIGWRHAFGDARPELAMAFAGGTGFNVAAAPIARNAAVLDMGVDMELGRNTNLRLDYQGQLATDAREHRLGATLGMQF
;
A
#
# COMPACT_ATOMS: atom_id res chain seq x y z
N MET A 1 19.39 25.08 72.00
CA MET A 1 20.18 25.86 71.02
C MET A 1 21.53 25.19 70.85
N MET A 2 21.62 24.28 69.87
CA MET A 2 22.78 23.91 69.07
C MET A 2 22.26 22.84 68.13
N GLY A 3 21.83 23.27 66.94
CA GLY A 3 21.38 22.38 65.88
C GLY A 3 22.59 21.72 65.25
N ALA A 4 22.54 20.39 65.11
CA ALA A 4 23.36 19.67 64.17
C ALA A 4 22.61 19.68 62.83
N ASP A 5 23.20 20.36 61.85
CA ASP A 5 22.75 20.37 60.47
C ASP A 5 22.87 18.95 59.91
N HIS A 6 21.74 18.29 59.64
CA HIS A 6 21.71 17.11 58.78
C HIS A 6 21.78 17.58 57.32
N GLY A 7 22.99 17.90 56.87
CA GLY A 7 23.26 18.07 55.45
C GLY A 7 23.09 16.72 54.75
N ALA A 8 22.08 16.59 53.89
CA ALA A 8 21.97 15.48 52.96
C ALA A 8 23.22 15.45 52.08
N ILE A 9 23.98 14.35 52.10
CA ILE A 9 25.12 14.18 51.20
C ILE A 9 24.55 13.89 49.81
N ASP A 10 24.50 14.91 48.96
CA ASP A 10 23.91 14.81 47.62
C ASP A 10 24.73 13.93 46.67
N HIS A 11 26.05 13.80 46.86
CA HIS A 11 26.91 12.91 46.06
C HIS A 11 28.07 12.32 46.88
N LEU A 12 28.21 10.98 46.86
CA LEU A 12 29.34 10.26 47.44
C LEU A 12 30.15 9.61 46.31
N GLN A 13 31.36 10.11 46.09
CA GLN A 13 32.31 9.56 45.11
C GLN A 13 33.50 8.94 45.85
N CYS A 14 33.71 7.64 45.66
CA CYS A 14 34.97 7.02 46.07
C CYS A 14 36.07 7.50 45.12
N MET A 15 37.13 8.13 45.65
CA MET A 15 38.12 8.88 44.86
C MET A 15 38.77 8.04 43.74
N ARG A 16 38.97 8.67 42.58
CA ARG A 16 39.49 8.12 41.30
C ARG A 16 40.80 7.31 41.35
N ASP A 17 41.54 7.32 42.46
CA ASP A 17 42.85 6.68 42.62
C ASP A 17 42.93 5.78 43.87
N ARG A 18 42.26 4.62 43.86
CA ARG A 18 42.37 3.55 44.89
C ARG A 18 41.87 3.91 46.30
N GLY A 19 40.97 4.89 46.44
CA GLY A 19 40.31 5.15 47.72
C GLY A 19 39.44 3.95 48.16
N THR A 20 39.37 3.69 49.46
CA THR A 20 38.39 2.77 50.05
C THR A 20 37.44 3.59 50.93
N ILE A 21 36.14 3.44 50.73
CA ILE A 21 35.12 3.91 51.66
C ILE A 21 34.65 2.69 52.44
N GLU A 22 34.84 2.72 53.76
CA GLU A 22 34.39 1.67 54.67
C GLU A 22 33.15 2.17 55.42
N LEU A 23 32.07 1.39 55.40
CA LEU A 23 30.88 1.65 56.23
C LEU A 23 30.96 0.78 57.48
N VAL A 24 31.14 1.44 58.63
CA VAL A 24 31.34 0.78 59.93
C VAL A 24 30.16 1.05 60.87
N GLY A 25 29.71 0.04 61.62
CA GLY A 25 28.61 0.15 62.59
C GLY A 25 27.30 0.59 61.94
N MET A 26 26.54 1.49 62.60
CA MET A 26 25.27 2.02 62.06
C MET A 26 25.43 3.07 60.93
N GLY A 27 26.60 3.15 60.30
CA GLY A 27 26.86 4.06 59.19
C GLY A 27 25.88 3.87 58.03
N SER A 28 25.20 4.95 57.64
CA SER A 28 24.19 4.93 56.58
C SER A 28 24.51 5.92 55.47
N ILE A 29 24.40 5.45 54.24
CA ILE A 29 24.37 6.24 53.01
C ILE A 29 23.08 5.99 52.24
N GLU A 30 22.04 5.51 52.92
CA GLU A 30 20.76 5.09 52.30
C GLU A 30 20.04 6.23 51.58
N ASN A 31 20.26 7.47 52.04
CA ASN A 31 19.69 8.68 51.45
C ASN A 31 20.57 9.30 50.37
N SER A 32 21.73 8.70 50.05
CA SER A 32 22.60 9.20 48.97
C SER A 32 21.87 9.15 47.64
N SER A 33 21.89 10.23 46.87
CA SER A 33 21.24 10.25 45.54
C SER A 33 21.89 9.24 44.58
N ARG A 34 23.20 9.06 44.71
CA ARG A 34 24.04 8.20 43.89
C ARG A 34 25.34 7.85 44.62
N VAL A 35 25.77 6.59 44.52
CA VAL A 35 27.07 6.10 44.99
C VAL A 35 27.90 5.69 43.79
N ILE A 36 29.04 6.37 43.58
CA ILE A 36 29.98 6.04 42.51
C ILE A 36 31.21 5.36 43.12
N VAL A 37 31.40 4.09 42.78
CA VAL A 37 32.50 3.25 43.26
C VAL A 37 33.51 3.06 42.13
N ASP A 38 34.54 3.92 42.09
CA ASP A 38 35.69 3.77 41.18
C ASP A 38 36.92 3.16 41.88
N GLY A 39 36.91 3.12 43.22
CA GLY A 39 37.91 2.47 44.08
C GLY A 39 37.34 1.21 44.73
N ALA A 40 37.24 1.19 46.07
CA ALA A 40 36.56 0.15 46.82
C ALA A 40 35.46 0.73 47.72
N LEU A 41 34.32 0.03 47.81
CA LEU A 41 33.31 0.20 48.84
C LEU A 41 33.29 -1.07 49.69
N ASP A 42 33.72 -0.95 50.93
CA ASP A 42 33.84 -2.06 51.87
C ASP A 42 32.71 -2.01 52.90
N LEU A 43 31.97 -3.11 53.03
CA LEU A 43 30.81 -3.25 53.91
C LEU A 43 31.02 -4.31 55.00
N GLU A 44 32.26 -4.82 55.19
CA GLU A 44 32.59 -5.88 56.15
C GLU A 44 32.05 -5.59 57.56
N ASN A 45 32.22 -4.34 58.01
CA ASN A 45 31.93 -3.91 59.37
C ASN A 45 30.59 -3.17 59.50
N LYS A 46 29.73 -3.23 58.47
CA LYS A 46 28.42 -2.58 58.51
C LYS A 46 27.47 -3.31 59.45
N GLY A 47 26.76 -2.55 60.29
CA GLY A 47 25.82 -3.05 61.27
C GLY A 47 26.50 -3.48 62.57
N ASN A 48 27.08 -4.70 62.57
CA ASN A 48 27.39 -5.44 63.80
C ASN A 48 28.89 -5.60 64.14
N GLU A 49 29.69 -4.54 63.99
CA GLU A 49 31.09 -4.60 64.47
C GLU A 49 31.17 -4.76 66.02
N ILE A 50 30.10 -4.44 66.76
CA ILE A 50 30.11 -4.49 68.22
C ILE A 50 28.87 -5.20 68.79
N ALA A 51 28.94 -6.53 68.88
CA ALA A 51 27.93 -7.40 69.52
C ALA A 51 27.57 -6.98 70.97
N PHE A 52 28.45 -6.22 71.65
CA PHE A 52 28.21 -5.66 72.98
C PHE A 52 26.96 -4.75 73.06
N TRP A 53 26.52 -4.16 71.94
CA TRP A 53 25.38 -3.22 71.92
C TRP A 53 24.05 -3.83 71.45
N GLY A 54 24.00 -5.14 71.15
CA GLY A 54 22.74 -5.83 70.81
C GLY A 54 22.04 -5.29 69.55
N VAL A 55 22.81 -4.82 68.56
CA VAL A 55 22.27 -4.32 67.29
C VAL A 55 21.61 -5.47 66.53
N SER A 56 20.37 -5.26 66.08
CA SER A 56 19.58 -6.25 65.32
C SER A 56 20.22 -6.56 63.97
N ASP A 57 20.15 -7.83 63.54
CA ASP A 57 20.57 -8.28 62.20
C ASP A 57 19.89 -7.50 61.06
N ALA A 58 18.75 -6.86 61.33
CA ALA A 58 18.04 -5.97 60.41
C ALA A 58 18.83 -4.71 59.98
N TYR A 59 19.98 -4.42 60.61
CA TYR A 59 20.86 -3.29 60.27
C TYR A 59 22.11 -3.70 59.49
N ASN A 60 22.29 -4.98 59.18
CA ASN A 60 23.49 -5.46 58.47
C ASN A 60 23.42 -5.11 56.97
N ASP A 61 22.22 -5.07 56.37
CA ASP A 61 22.05 -4.76 54.96
C ASP A 61 22.48 -3.35 54.59
N ALA A 62 23.23 -3.23 53.51
CA ALA A 62 23.64 -1.97 52.94
C ALA A 62 22.58 -1.43 51.98
N LYS A 63 21.79 -0.45 52.42
CA LYS A 63 20.85 0.24 51.53
C LYS A 63 21.51 1.46 50.88
N ILE A 64 21.37 1.58 49.56
CA ILE A 64 21.72 2.76 48.77
C ILE A 64 20.63 3.01 47.73
N ARG A 65 20.53 4.24 47.21
CA ARG A 65 19.56 4.50 46.13
C ARG A 65 20.03 3.92 44.82
N ASN A 66 21.28 4.18 44.44
CA ASN A 66 21.77 3.92 43.11
C ASN A 66 23.29 3.63 43.11
N LEU A 67 23.74 2.67 42.29
CA LEU A 67 25.12 2.21 42.20
C LEU A 67 25.70 2.44 40.80
N ALA A 68 26.85 3.11 40.74
CA ALA A 68 27.60 3.33 39.51
C ALA A 68 29.11 3.14 39.74
N GLY A 69 29.87 3.08 38.66
CA GLY A 69 31.34 3.03 38.69
C GLY A 69 31.92 1.73 38.16
N SER A 70 33.22 1.52 38.42
CA SER A 70 34.02 0.42 37.86
C SER A 70 34.91 -0.30 38.89
N GLY A 71 34.81 0.09 40.16
CA GLY A 71 35.61 -0.40 41.27
C GLY A 71 35.11 -1.72 41.87
N SER A 72 35.42 -1.97 43.14
CA SER A 72 35.01 -3.18 43.85
C SER A 72 34.04 -2.86 44.99
N VAL A 73 32.97 -3.64 45.13
CA VAL A 73 32.06 -3.59 46.27
C VAL A 73 32.17 -4.90 47.02
N PHE A 74 32.61 -4.85 48.29
CA PHE A 74 32.74 -6.02 49.14
C PHE A 74 31.56 -6.06 50.12
N ILE A 75 30.65 -7.02 49.93
CA ILE A 75 29.39 -7.13 50.68
C ILE A 75 29.45 -8.15 51.84
N TYR A 76 30.41 -9.07 51.80
CA TYR A 76 30.61 -10.12 52.82
C TYR A 76 29.30 -10.89 53.13
N ASP A 77 28.82 -10.89 54.37
CA ASP A 77 27.57 -11.56 54.77
C ASP A 77 26.32 -10.67 54.66
N SER A 78 26.47 -9.41 54.24
CA SER A 78 25.38 -8.43 54.16
C SER A 78 24.77 -8.34 52.76
N ASP A 79 23.46 -8.07 52.67
CA ASP A 79 22.83 -7.78 51.38
C ASP A 79 23.05 -6.30 50.99
N LEU A 80 23.41 -6.06 49.72
CA LEU A 80 23.37 -4.73 49.13
C LEU A 80 21.98 -4.50 48.53
N VAL A 81 21.25 -3.49 49.02
CA VAL A 81 19.90 -3.16 48.56
C VAL A 81 19.92 -1.84 47.80
N LEU A 82 19.51 -1.89 46.53
CA LEU A 82 19.35 -0.74 45.63
C LEU A 82 17.88 -0.32 45.60
N THR A 83 17.57 0.82 46.20
CA THR A 83 16.16 1.25 46.38
C THR A 83 15.59 2.05 45.21
N ALA A 84 16.45 2.59 44.34
CA ALA A 84 16.07 3.38 43.16
C ALA A 84 17.20 3.41 42.12
N ALA A 85 17.61 2.23 41.64
CA ALA A 85 18.71 2.08 40.69
C ALA A 85 18.42 2.76 39.34
N GLN A 86 19.42 3.41 38.74
CA GLN A 86 19.28 4.09 37.45
C GLN A 86 20.55 4.05 36.59
N ASP A 87 21.59 3.36 37.05
CA ASP A 87 22.93 3.44 36.47
C ASP A 87 23.52 2.08 36.09
N THR A 88 24.67 2.15 35.45
CA THR A 88 25.53 1.01 35.16
C THR A 88 26.68 0.90 36.17
N PHE A 89 26.86 -0.30 36.71
CA PHE A 89 28.04 -0.68 37.47
C PHE A 89 28.84 -1.72 36.67
N SER A 90 30.06 -1.33 36.31
CA SER A 90 30.98 -2.13 35.48
C SER A 90 32.05 -2.85 36.29
N GLY A 91 32.04 -2.63 37.61
CA GLY A 91 32.98 -3.22 38.54
C GLY A 91 32.55 -4.60 39.04
N THR A 92 33.17 -5.04 40.14
CA THR A 92 32.90 -6.33 40.77
C THR A 92 32.21 -6.16 42.11
N ILE A 93 31.11 -6.87 42.32
CA ILE A 93 30.52 -7.09 43.64
C ILE A 93 31.00 -8.46 44.14
N SER A 94 31.53 -8.54 45.36
CA SER A 94 32.12 -9.75 45.94
C SER A 94 31.60 -10.01 47.35
N SER A 95 31.20 -11.25 47.64
CA SER A 95 31.02 -11.76 49.01
C SER A 95 32.17 -12.68 49.44
N VAL A 96 33.29 -12.66 48.71
CA VAL A 96 34.49 -13.42 49.06
C VAL A 96 35.38 -12.59 49.95
N ASP A 97 35.73 -13.12 51.12
CA ASP A 97 36.63 -12.47 52.06
C ASP A 97 38.12 -12.63 51.68
N SER A 98 39.00 -11.99 52.45
CA SER A 98 40.46 -12.03 52.23
C SER A 98 41.08 -13.43 52.38
N GLU A 99 40.37 -14.39 52.98
CA GLU A 99 40.76 -15.79 53.12
C GLU A 99 40.19 -16.68 52.00
N GLY A 100 39.39 -16.13 51.09
CA GLY A 100 38.76 -16.85 49.98
C GLY A 100 37.48 -17.59 50.37
N ARG A 101 36.89 -17.32 51.54
CA ARG A 101 35.64 -17.96 51.98
C ARG A 101 34.45 -17.29 51.30
N HIS A 102 33.47 -18.10 50.89
CA HIS A 102 32.24 -17.61 50.26
C HIS A 102 31.22 -17.23 51.34
N LEU A 103 30.89 -15.95 51.42
CA LEU A 103 29.92 -15.42 52.38
C LEU A 103 28.55 -15.21 51.72
N LYS A 104 27.51 -15.03 52.54
CA LYS A 104 26.11 -15.12 52.12
C LYS A 104 25.49 -13.82 51.62
N GLY A 105 26.25 -12.73 51.54
CA GLY A 105 25.75 -11.46 51.04
C GLY A 105 25.28 -11.56 49.60
N GLY A 106 24.14 -10.95 49.31
CA GLY A 106 23.53 -10.87 47.98
C GLY A 106 23.27 -9.43 47.53
N LEU A 107 22.53 -9.31 46.42
CA LEU A 107 22.12 -8.04 45.84
C LEU A 107 20.60 -8.02 45.70
N THR A 108 19.94 -7.00 46.25
CA THR A 108 18.51 -6.77 46.04
C THR A 108 18.31 -5.49 45.26
N VAL A 109 17.71 -5.56 44.08
CA VAL A 109 17.21 -4.39 43.35
C VAL A 109 15.75 -4.22 43.72
N GLN A 110 15.48 -3.29 44.63
CA GLN A 110 14.15 -3.01 45.17
C GLN A 110 13.36 -2.03 44.30
N GLY A 111 14.04 -1.16 43.55
CA GLY A 111 13.38 -0.19 42.68
C GLY A 111 14.31 0.36 41.61
N GLY A 112 13.73 0.86 40.52
CA GLY A 112 14.48 1.34 39.36
C GLY A 112 15.13 0.22 38.55
N VAL A 113 16.08 0.54 37.67
CA VAL A 113 16.79 -0.43 36.83
C VAL A 113 18.30 -0.33 37.07
N GLN A 114 18.91 -1.43 37.54
CA GLN A 114 20.37 -1.54 37.64
C GLN A 114 20.92 -2.24 36.41
N THR A 115 22.00 -1.71 35.83
CA THR A 115 22.78 -2.43 34.81
C THR A 115 24.09 -2.93 35.39
N LEU A 116 24.42 -4.20 35.17
CA LEU A 116 25.69 -4.82 35.56
C LEU A 116 26.46 -5.28 34.32
N SER A 117 27.71 -4.87 34.22
CA SER A 117 28.59 -5.26 33.11
C SER A 117 29.92 -5.87 33.51
N GLY A 118 30.25 -5.87 34.80
CA GLY A 118 31.41 -6.56 35.35
C GLY A 118 31.08 -7.95 35.90
N ALA A 119 32.12 -8.64 36.38
CA ALA A 119 32.00 -9.95 36.99
C ALA A 119 31.57 -9.81 38.45
N ASN A 120 30.45 -10.41 38.83
CA ASN A 120 29.95 -10.40 40.20
C ASN A 120 30.09 -11.79 40.82
N VAL A 121 30.87 -11.86 41.89
CA VAL A 121 31.37 -13.10 42.49
C VAL A 121 30.86 -13.27 43.92
N TYR A 122 29.62 -12.86 44.17
CA TYR A 122 28.92 -13.13 45.42
C TYR A 122 27.99 -14.34 45.28
N PHE A 123 27.65 -14.95 46.42
CA PHE A 123 26.90 -16.21 46.47
C PHE A 123 25.53 -16.09 47.16
N GLY A 124 25.27 -14.99 47.87
CA GLY A 124 23.91 -14.66 48.30
C GLY A 124 23.01 -14.35 47.11
N ALA A 125 21.71 -14.60 47.26
CA ALA A 125 20.80 -14.49 46.13
C ALA A 125 20.71 -13.06 45.59
N THR A 126 20.68 -12.93 44.26
CA THR A 126 20.27 -11.72 43.58
C THR A 126 18.75 -11.67 43.54
N LYS A 127 18.13 -10.63 44.08
CA LYS A 127 16.67 -10.44 44.09
C LYS A 127 16.31 -9.21 43.26
N VAL A 128 15.33 -9.36 42.39
CA VAL A 128 14.72 -8.24 41.66
C VAL A 128 13.27 -8.13 42.10
N ASP A 129 12.97 -7.13 42.92
CA ASP A 129 11.62 -6.93 43.47
C ASP A 129 10.64 -6.48 42.38
N ALA A 130 9.35 -6.64 42.67
CA ALA A 130 8.29 -6.17 41.79
C ALA A 130 8.41 -4.66 41.50
N GLY A 131 8.34 -4.28 40.22
CA GLY A 131 8.52 -2.90 39.76
C GLY A 131 9.97 -2.44 39.62
N ALA A 132 10.95 -3.31 39.94
CA ALA A 132 12.37 -3.10 39.68
C ALA A 132 12.84 -3.85 38.43
N GLY A 133 14.04 -3.52 37.97
CA GLY A 133 14.69 -4.15 36.83
C GLY A 133 16.18 -4.40 37.05
N LEU A 134 16.69 -5.49 36.51
CA LEU A 134 18.11 -5.79 36.41
C LEU A 134 18.45 -6.11 34.95
N VAL A 135 19.51 -5.48 34.44
CA VAL A 135 20.08 -5.78 33.13
C VAL A 135 21.49 -6.30 33.34
N LEU A 136 21.74 -7.55 32.94
CA LEU A 136 23.07 -8.12 32.86
C LEU A 136 23.54 -8.04 31.42
N THR A 137 24.55 -7.23 31.14
CA THR A 137 25.09 -7.08 29.78
C THR A 137 25.90 -8.31 29.36
N SER A 138 26.28 -8.39 28.08
CA SER A 138 27.04 -9.52 27.53
C SER A 138 28.43 -9.77 28.11
N THR A 139 29.00 -8.81 28.85
CA THR A 139 30.25 -9.00 29.60
C THR A 139 30.03 -9.26 31.09
N GLY A 140 28.80 -9.12 31.57
CA GLY A 140 28.45 -9.28 32.97
C GLY A 140 28.30 -10.75 33.34
N SER A 141 28.63 -11.08 34.59
CA SER A 141 28.37 -12.40 35.16
C SER A 141 27.81 -12.32 36.58
N LEU A 142 26.99 -13.31 36.95
CA LEU A 142 26.46 -13.51 38.31
C LEU A 142 26.78 -14.94 38.77
N ALA A 143 27.51 -15.06 39.88
CA ALA A 143 27.80 -16.36 40.51
C ALA A 143 26.65 -16.90 41.39
N SER A 144 25.70 -16.03 41.73
CA SER A 144 24.58 -16.29 42.65
C SER A 144 23.33 -16.83 41.96
N ASP A 145 22.44 -17.42 42.76
CA ASP A 145 21.05 -17.66 42.36
C ASP A 145 20.31 -16.33 42.16
N VAL A 146 19.32 -16.31 41.28
CA VAL A 146 18.54 -15.12 40.94
C VAL A 146 17.05 -15.37 41.17
N LEU A 147 16.40 -14.53 41.98
CA LEU A 147 14.94 -14.50 42.14
C LEU A 147 14.36 -13.25 41.47
N VAL A 148 13.45 -13.46 40.53
CA VAL A 148 12.90 -12.40 39.69
C VAL A 148 11.40 -12.24 39.97
N SER A 149 11.04 -11.19 40.70
CA SER A 149 9.65 -10.69 40.84
C SER A 149 9.39 -9.43 40.00
N GLY A 150 10.45 -8.76 39.52
CA GLY A 150 10.41 -7.65 38.57
C GLY A 150 10.88 -8.04 37.16
N GLY A 151 11.68 -7.21 36.50
CA GLY A 151 12.27 -7.50 35.19
C GLY A 151 13.73 -7.92 35.26
N PHE A 152 14.13 -8.98 34.56
CA PHE A 152 15.53 -9.39 34.44
C PHE A 152 15.92 -9.69 33.00
N VAL A 153 16.72 -8.80 32.38
CA VAL A 153 17.30 -9.03 31.06
C VAL A 153 18.70 -9.59 31.23
N ASN A 154 18.92 -10.83 30.80
CA ASN A 154 20.20 -11.50 30.84
C ASN A 154 20.78 -11.62 29.42
N ASP A 155 21.80 -10.83 29.12
CA ASP A 155 22.65 -10.99 27.95
C ASP A 155 24.04 -11.59 28.30
N GLY A 156 24.33 -11.76 29.59
CA GLY A 156 25.60 -12.25 30.14
C GLY A 156 25.50 -13.72 30.59
N ASP A 157 26.18 -14.03 31.71
CA ASP A 157 26.23 -15.40 32.28
C ASP A 157 25.75 -15.46 33.73
N VAL A 158 24.83 -16.38 34.01
CA VAL A 158 24.33 -16.66 35.38
C VAL A 158 24.66 -18.09 35.75
N ALA A 159 25.61 -18.26 36.66
CA ALA A 159 26.08 -19.57 37.11
C ALA A 159 25.15 -20.24 38.14
N GLY A 160 24.36 -19.45 38.88
CA GLY A 160 23.34 -19.95 39.80
C GLY A 160 22.00 -20.23 39.13
N ASP A 161 21.06 -20.74 39.92
CA ASP A 161 19.71 -21.04 39.44
C ASP A 161 18.88 -19.76 39.35
N THR A 162 18.13 -19.60 38.26
CA THR A 162 17.19 -18.47 38.10
C THR A 162 15.75 -18.95 38.30
N ILE A 163 15.04 -18.30 39.22
CA ILE A 163 13.63 -18.54 39.51
C ILE A 163 12.84 -17.27 39.20
N VAL A 164 11.96 -17.35 38.20
CA VAL A 164 11.02 -16.29 37.86
C VAL A 164 9.72 -16.52 38.62
N GLN A 165 9.35 -15.56 39.46
CA GLN A 165 8.19 -15.60 40.34
C GLN A 165 6.97 -14.97 39.68
N ASP A 166 5.83 -14.98 40.38
CA ASP A 166 4.61 -14.31 39.95
C ASP A 166 4.85 -12.81 39.68
N GLY A 167 4.44 -12.32 38.50
CA GLY A 167 4.69 -10.97 38.03
C GLY A 167 6.13 -10.71 37.54
N GLY A 168 7.04 -11.67 37.74
CA GLY A 168 8.41 -11.61 37.26
C GLY A 168 8.52 -11.90 35.76
N MET A 169 9.46 -11.24 35.10
CA MET A 169 9.77 -11.46 33.68
C MET A 169 11.26 -11.57 33.47
N THR A 170 11.71 -12.59 32.74
CA THR A 170 13.09 -12.69 32.28
C THR A 170 13.19 -12.88 30.77
N GLY A 171 14.35 -12.55 30.20
CA GLY A 171 14.63 -12.71 28.78
C GLY A 171 16.06 -12.27 28.45
N GLY A 172 16.31 -11.96 27.19
CA GLY A 172 17.66 -11.62 26.69
C GLY A 172 18.28 -12.76 25.87
N SER A 173 19.60 -12.73 25.74
CA SER A 173 20.38 -13.62 24.88
C SER A 173 21.50 -14.39 25.59
N GLY A 174 21.58 -14.28 26.92
CA GLY A 174 22.63 -14.83 27.76
C GLY A 174 22.44 -16.31 28.13
N SER A 175 23.30 -16.77 29.04
CA SER A 175 23.29 -18.12 29.61
C SER A 175 22.75 -18.14 31.03
N TYR A 176 21.93 -19.15 31.29
CA TYR A 176 21.42 -19.52 32.61
C TYR A 176 21.93 -20.93 32.95
N SER A 177 22.35 -21.16 34.18
CA SER A 177 22.69 -22.52 34.65
C SER A 177 21.45 -23.41 34.69
N ALA A 178 20.40 -22.96 35.36
CA ALA A 178 19.06 -23.52 35.34
C ALA A 178 18.03 -22.38 35.32
N LEU A 179 16.87 -22.62 34.71
CA LEU A 179 15.80 -21.62 34.64
C LEU A 179 14.45 -22.25 34.98
N THR A 180 13.84 -21.78 36.06
CA THR A 180 12.48 -22.17 36.47
C THR A 180 11.55 -20.96 36.41
N VAL A 181 10.45 -21.08 35.68
CA VAL A 181 9.40 -20.06 35.59
C VAL A 181 8.19 -20.58 36.35
N LEU A 182 7.86 -19.92 37.47
CA LEU A 182 6.71 -20.26 38.30
C LEU A 182 5.41 -19.73 37.68
N GLY A 183 4.27 -20.20 38.20
CA GLY A 183 2.96 -19.70 37.77
C GLY A 183 2.86 -18.18 37.96
N GLY A 184 2.37 -17.47 36.93
CA GLY A 184 2.35 -16.01 36.87
C GLY A 184 3.68 -15.37 36.43
N GLY A 185 4.76 -16.14 36.34
CA GLY A 185 6.05 -15.71 35.79
C GLY A 185 6.13 -15.82 34.27
N THR A 186 7.00 -15.02 33.66
CA THR A 186 7.19 -14.96 32.20
C THR A 186 8.65 -15.11 31.79
N VAL A 187 8.90 -15.90 30.74
CA VAL A 187 10.17 -15.89 30.01
C VAL A 187 9.93 -15.41 28.58
N ALA A 188 10.76 -14.49 28.08
CA ALA A 188 10.64 -13.96 26.74
C ALA A 188 11.87 -14.27 25.90
N THR A 189 11.63 -14.73 24.67
CA THR A 189 12.66 -14.87 23.64
C THR A 189 12.62 -13.64 22.75
N ASN A 190 13.16 -12.52 23.24
CA ASN A 190 13.20 -11.24 22.53
C ASN A 190 14.61 -10.82 22.07
N GLY A 191 15.61 -11.69 22.29
CA GLY A 191 16.98 -11.50 21.85
C GLY A 191 17.17 -11.71 20.35
N LYS A 192 18.38 -11.43 19.84
CA LYS A 192 18.78 -11.74 18.44
C LYS A 192 19.33 -13.15 18.26
N THR A 193 19.60 -13.84 19.36
CA THR A 193 20.13 -15.21 19.41
C THR A 193 19.34 -16.01 20.45
N PRO A 194 19.39 -17.35 20.38
CA PRO A 194 18.79 -18.18 21.42
C PRO A 194 19.37 -17.86 22.80
N LEU A 195 18.51 -17.76 23.82
CA LEU A 195 18.95 -17.80 25.21
C LEU A 195 19.28 -19.25 25.57
N THR A 196 20.30 -19.46 26.41
CA THR A 196 20.79 -20.81 26.71
C THR A 196 20.54 -21.19 28.16
N VAL A 197 20.13 -22.44 28.39
CA VAL A 197 19.94 -23.01 29.72
C VAL A 197 20.79 -24.27 29.83
N GLY A 198 21.79 -24.28 30.71
CA GLY A 198 22.77 -25.36 30.79
C GLY A 198 22.17 -26.70 31.20
N SER A 199 21.41 -26.71 32.30
CA SER A 199 20.91 -27.91 32.96
C SER A 199 19.43 -28.19 32.68
N GLU A 200 18.51 -27.63 33.47
CA GLU A 200 17.07 -27.83 33.32
C GLU A 200 16.35 -26.51 33.08
N PHE A 201 15.43 -26.53 32.12
CA PHE A 201 14.43 -25.49 31.93
C PHE A 201 13.06 -26.00 32.35
N THR A 202 12.43 -25.35 33.33
CA THR A 202 11.13 -25.74 33.86
C THR A 202 10.13 -24.60 33.75
N GLN A 203 9.03 -24.82 33.03
CA GLN A 203 7.84 -23.96 33.06
C GLN A 203 6.75 -24.64 33.88
N LYS A 204 6.31 -23.96 34.94
CA LYS A 204 5.24 -24.43 35.82
C LYS A 204 3.86 -24.13 35.24
N ALA A 205 2.84 -24.80 35.75
CA ALA A 205 1.46 -24.48 35.40
C ALA A 205 1.16 -22.98 35.64
N GLY A 206 0.57 -22.31 34.64
CA GLY A 206 0.26 -20.87 34.69
C GLY A 206 1.43 -19.94 34.38
N SER A 207 2.61 -20.43 33.99
CA SER A 207 3.71 -19.61 33.46
C SER A 207 3.56 -19.38 31.95
N THR A 208 4.18 -18.31 31.45
CA THR A 208 4.11 -17.93 30.02
C THR A 208 5.49 -17.86 29.36
N LEU A 209 5.62 -18.45 28.17
CA LEU A 209 6.68 -18.14 27.21
C LEU A 209 6.17 -17.10 26.21
N VAL A 210 6.81 -15.93 26.14
CA VAL A 210 6.53 -14.91 25.12
C VAL A 210 7.52 -15.05 23.97
N PHE A 211 6.99 -15.19 22.76
CA PHE A 211 7.76 -15.25 21.52
C PHE A 211 7.35 -14.10 20.61
N ALA A 212 8.35 -13.38 20.09
CA ALA A 212 8.16 -12.31 19.11
C ALA A 212 9.14 -12.50 17.94
N PRO A 213 8.68 -12.33 16.69
CA PRO A 213 9.56 -12.44 15.53
C PRO A 213 10.61 -11.33 15.49
N VAL A 214 11.84 -11.66 15.07
CA VAL A 214 12.91 -10.67 14.84
C VAL A 214 13.27 -10.54 13.36
N GLU A 215 13.87 -9.41 13.00
CA GLU A 215 14.34 -9.11 11.64
C GLU A 215 15.49 -10.06 11.20
N ASN A 216 15.48 -10.51 9.95
CA ASN A 216 16.65 -11.05 9.24
C ASN A 216 17.39 -12.30 9.82
N GLY A 217 16.69 -13.22 10.49
CA GLY A 217 16.94 -14.63 10.17
C GLY A 217 17.54 -15.60 11.20
N ILE A 218 17.55 -15.30 12.50
CA ILE A 218 17.53 -16.36 13.54
C ILE A 218 16.47 -15.98 14.55
N GLN A 219 15.39 -16.77 14.63
CA GLN A 219 14.40 -16.53 15.67
C GLN A 219 14.98 -16.91 17.03
N PRO A 220 14.80 -16.07 18.06
CA PRO A 220 15.24 -16.39 19.41
C PRO A 220 14.44 -17.57 19.93
N ALA A 221 15.15 -18.64 20.28
CA ALA A 221 14.61 -19.84 20.90
C ALA A 221 15.20 -19.99 22.31
N ILE A 222 14.63 -20.88 23.12
CA ILE A 222 15.28 -21.38 24.33
C ILE A 222 16.08 -22.63 23.97
N ALA A 223 17.39 -22.59 24.15
CA ALA A 223 18.28 -23.72 23.90
C ALA A 223 18.74 -24.36 25.22
N VAL A 224 18.21 -25.55 25.52
CA VAL A 224 18.44 -26.27 26.78
C VAL A 224 19.47 -27.39 26.57
N GLY A 225 20.58 -27.32 27.28
CA GLY A 225 21.65 -28.33 27.27
C GLY A 225 21.26 -29.64 27.93
N GLY A 226 20.36 -29.61 28.92
CA GLY A 226 19.74 -30.79 29.50
C GLY A 226 18.25 -30.89 29.17
N ARG A 227 17.42 -31.14 30.18
CA ARG A 227 16.00 -31.47 30.00
C ARG A 227 15.13 -30.20 30.04
N ALA A 228 14.09 -30.18 29.22
CA ALA A 228 13.01 -29.20 29.34
C ALA A 228 11.75 -29.86 29.93
N VAL A 229 11.17 -29.25 30.96
CA VAL A 229 9.95 -29.71 31.63
C VAL A 229 8.88 -28.62 31.50
N ILE A 230 7.80 -28.94 30.80
CA ILE A 230 6.64 -28.05 30.60
C ILE A 230 5.46 -28.66 31.35
N GLU A 231 5.09 -28.10 32.49
CA GLU A 231 3.94 -28.57 33.26
C GLU A 231 2.62 -28.23 32.54
N ASP A 232 1.62 -29.07 32.78
CA ASP A 232 0.29 -28.86 32.22
C ASP A 232 -0.30 -27.53 32.69
N GLY A 233 -0.78 -26.72 31.74
CA GLY A 233 -1.24 -25.35 31.98
C GLY A 233 -0.19 -24.25 31.80
N ALA A 234 1.05 -24.54 31.41
CA ALA A 234 1.97 -23.53 30.87
C ALA A 234 1.52 -23.10 29.45
N SER A 235 1.74 -21.83 29.08
CA SER A 235 1.27 -21.26 27.80
C SER A 235 2.37 -20.60 26.98
N ILE A 236 2.09 -20.39 25.68
CA ILE A 236 2.88 -19.55 24.79
C ILE A 236 2.03 -18.36 24.34
N THR A 237 2.62 -17.17 24.33
CA THR A 237 2.05 -15.97 23.70
C THR A 237 2.90 -15.57 22.49
N LEU A 238 2.25 -15.38 21.33
CA LEU A 238 2.85 -14.89 20.10
C LEU A 238 2.54 -13.40 19.91
N ASP A 239 3.55 -12.57 20.10
CA ASP A 239 3.42 -11.12 19.97
C ASP A 239 3.67 -10.67 18.53
N ARG A 240 2.83 -9.76 18.05
CA ARG A 240 3.05 -9.06 16.79
C ARG A 240 3.99 -7.89 17.04
N VAL A 241 5.08 -7.80 16.28
CA VAL A 241 6.01 -6.66 16.33
C VAL A 241 6.18 -6.01 14.96
N THR A 242 6.70 -4.77 14.94
CA THR A 242 6.84 -3.97 13.72
C THR A 242 8.14 -4.24 12.94
N THR A 243 9.13 -4.90 13.56
CA THR A 243 10.48 -5.09 13.01
C THR A 243 10.73 -6.50 12.49
N GLY A 244 9.77 -7.42 12.60
CA GLY A 244 9.95 -8.82 12.19
C GLY A 244 8.63 -9.46 11.76
N ARG A 245 8.70 -10.34 10.75
CA ARG A 245 7.59 -11.16 10.28
C ARG A 245 7.97 -12.64 10.31
N LEU A 246 6.97 -13.47 10.55
CA LEU A 246 7.06 -14.90 10.36
C LEU A 246 6.73 -15.23 8.91
N ALA A 247 7.64 -15.96 8.26
CA ALA A 247 7.47 -16.44 6.90
C ALA A 247 6.48 -17.61 6.89
N VAL A 248 5.59 -17.59 5.91
CA VAL A 248 4.61 -18.65 5.67
C VAL A 248 5.31 -19.92 5.19
N GLY A 249 4.82 -21.07 5.62
CA GLY A 249 5.37 -22.40 5.29
C GLY A 249 6.68 -22.72 6.01
N ARG A 250 7.01 -21.98 7.09
CA ARG A 250 8.24 -22.17 7.86
C ARG A 250 7.94 -22.59 9.30
N GLU A 251 8.81 -23.44 9.82
CA GLU A 251 8.86 -23.79 11.24
C GLU A 251 9.91 -22.96 11.99
N TYR A 252 9.55 -22.56 13.22
CA TYR A 252 10.40 -21.77 14.11
C TYR A 252 10.56 -22.47 15.44
N ALA A 253 11.81 -22.84 15.80
CA ALA A 253 12.08 -23.42 17.10
C ALA A 253 11.73 -22.43 18.23
N LEU A 254 10.92 -22.86 19.19
CA LEU A 254 10.61 -22.10 20.40
C LEU A 254 11.45 -22.59 21.57
N VAL A 255 11.53 -23.93 21.73
CA VAL A 255 12.34 -24.59 22.76
C VAL A 255 13.04 -25.79 22.15
N THR A 256 14.33 -25.92 22.39
CA THR A 256 15.13 -27.12 22.06
C THR A 256 15.77 -27.66 23.34
N ALA A 257 15.82 -28.98 23.50
CA ALA A 257 16.32 -29.64 24.70
C ALA A 257 17.11 -30.90 24.37
N ALA A 258 18.44 -30.85 24.56
CA ALA A 258 19.34 -31.97 24.24
C ALA A 258 19.13 -33.19 25.16
N GLY A 259 18.68 -32.98 26.40
CA GLY A 259 18.25 -34.02 27.34
C GLY A 259 16.79 -34.46 27.19
N GLY A 260 16.08 -33.94 26.18
CA GLY A 260 14.69 -34.28 25.88
C GLY A 260 13.66 -33.32 26.50
N LEU A 261 12.45 -33.36 25.94
CA LEU A 261 11.30 -32.56 26.37
C LEU A 261 10.27 -33.44 27.07
N VAL A 262 9.76 -32.99 28.23
CA VAL A 262 8.65 -33.63 28.94
C VAL A 262 7.51 -32.65 29.18
N GLY A 263 6.28 -33.12 28.93
CA GLY A 263 5.06 -32.31 29.01
C GLY A 263 4.74 -31.54 27.73
N ASN A 264 3.72 -30.67 27.76
CA ASN A 264 3.22 -29.92 26.61
C ASN A 264 2.71 -28.55 27.07
N TYR A 265 2.68 -27.58 26.15
CA TYR A 265 1.95 -26.32 26.38
C TYR A 265 0.44 -26.55 26.29
N GLY A 266 -0.31 -25.90 27.18
CA GLY A 266 -1.77 -26.02 27.26
C GLY A 266 -2.51 -25.05 26.33
N SER A 267 -1.90 -23.93 25.95
CA SER A 267 -2.50 -22.94 25.04
C SER A 267 -1.47 -22.14 24.26
N LEU A 268 -1.90 -21.68 23.08
CA LEU A 268 -1.21 -20.71 22.23
C LEU A 268 -2.11 -19.47 22.11
N THR A 269 -1.61 -18.32 22.54
CA THR A 269 -2.36 -17.04 22.59
C THR A 269 -1.54 -15.90 21.99
N GLY A 270 -2.07 -14.67 22.02
CA GLY A 270 -1.36 -13.47 21.57
C GLY A 270 -1.91 -12.87 20.28
N ASP A 271 -1.48 -11.66 19.96
CA ASP A 271 -2.02 -10.85 18.89
C ASP A 271 -1.91 -11.54 17.52
N LEU A 272 -0.81 -12.26 17.26
CA LEU A 272 -0.66 -13.00 16.01
C LEU A 272 -1.70 -14.13 15.88
N VAL A 273 -2.08 -14.76 16.97
CA VAL A 273 -3.06 -15.85 16.96
C VAL A 273 -4.47 -15.32 16.75
N THR A 274 -4.80 -14.16 17.33
CA THR A 274 -6.16 -13.63 17.35
C THR A 274 -6.45 -12.60 16.25
N ASP A 275 -5.42 -11.95 15.72
CA ASP A 275 -5.53 -10.81 14.80
C ASP A 275 -4.62 -10.98 13.58
N ALA A 276 -4.57 -12.19 13.01
CA ALA A 276 -3.92 -12.46 11.71
C ALA A 276 -4.82 -13.39 10.88
N PRO A 277 -5.88 -12.87 10.23
CA PRO A 277 -6.93 -13.70 9.60
C PRO A 277 -6.40 -14.61 8.49
N PHE A 278 -5.28 -14.25 7.86
CA PHE A 278 -4.66 -14.99 6.76
C PHE A 278 -3.56 -15.97 7.23
N LEU A 279 -3.28 -16.08 8.51
CA LEU A 279 -2.27 -17.00 9.04
C LEU A 279 -2.89 -18.01 9.99
N SER A 280 -2.32 -19.21 9.97
CA SER A 280 -2.59 -20.27 10.91
C SER A 280 -1.30 -20.61 11.65
N PHE A 281 -1.41 -20.84 12.96
CA PHE A 281 -0.29 -21.11 13.84
C PHE A 281 -0.53 -22.43 14.57
N ALA A 282 0.45 -23.33 14.49
CA ALA A 282 0.40 -24.63 15.14
C ALA A 282 1.69 -24.89 15.92
N LEU A 283 1.57 -25.64 17.03
CA LEU A 283 2.73 -26.08 17.80
C LEU A 283 3.08 -27.52 17.43
N ASP A 284 4.29 -27.70 16.90
CA ASP A 284 4.84 -28.99 16.54
C ASP A 284 5.80 -29.47 17.62
N LYS A 285 5.39 -30.52 18.33
CA LYS A 285 6.20 -31.12 19.38
C LYS A 285 7.02 -32.28 18.84
N THR A 286 8.29 -32.30 19.23
CA THR A 286 9.21 -33.43 19.06
C THR A 286 9.65 -33.98 20.42
N SER A 287 10.42 -35.07 20.41
CA SER A 287 11.04 -35.60 21.64
C SER A 287 12.08 -34.66 22.27
N SER A 288 12.58 -33.68 21.50
CA SER A 288 13.68 -32.80 21.88
C SER A 288 13.32 -31.31 21.79
N GLY A 289 12.04 -30.95 21.67
CA GLY A 289 11.65 -29.54 21.58
C GLY A 289 10.23 -29.28 21.10
N VAL A 290 9.90 -27.99 21.00
CA VAL A 290 8.65 -27.44 20.45
C VAL A 290 9.01 -26.42 19.40
N ALA A 291 8.38 -26.52 18.23
CA ALA A 291 8.45 -25.55 17.15
C ALA A 291 7.07 -24.92 16.90
N LEU A 292 7.07 -23.74 16.30
CA LEU A 292 5.90 -23.04 15.79
C LEU A 292 5.86 -23.21 14.28
N GLY A 293 4.85 -23.92 13.76
CA GLY A 293 4.49 -23.94 12.36
C GLY A 293 3.66 -22.71 11.99
N VAL A 294 4.01 -22.07 10.87
CA VAL A 294 3.29 -20.90 10.34
C VAL A 294 2.80 -21.25 8.94
N GLU A 295 1.49 -21.26 8.75
CA GLU A 295 0.85 -21.64 7.49
C GLU A 295 -0.15 -20.58 7.05
N ARG A 296 -0.60 -20.63 5.78
CA ARG A 296 -1.80 -19.89 5.37
C ARG A 296 -3.00 -20.44 6.11
N SER A 297 -3.89 -19.55 6.54
CA SER A 297 -5.23 -19.96 6.95
C SER A 297 -6.05 -20.42 5.73
N ASP A 298 -7.17 -21.09 5.98
CA ASP A 298 -8.14 -21.45 4.95
C ASP A 298 -8.85 -20.24 4.32
N ILE A 299 -8.68 -19.04 4.88
CA ILE A 299 -9.23 -17.79 4.35
C ILE A 299 -8.34 -17.32 3.21
N VAL A 300 -8.85 -17.40 1.98
CA VAL A 300 -8.17 -16.89 0.78
C VAL A 300 -8.34 -15.38 0.64
N PHE A 301 -7.40 -14.69 0.01
CA PHE A 301 -7.48 -13.23 -0.15
C PHE A 301 -8.75 -12.76 -0.89
N ALA A 302 -9.30 -13.60 -1.78
CA ALA A 302 -10.51 -13.28 -2.52
C ALA A 302 -11.80 -13.27 -1.65
N GLU A 303 -11.79 -13.82 -0.44
CA GLU A 303 -12.98 -13.82 0.44
C GLU A 303 -13.37 -12.43 0.92
N VAL A 304 -12.41 -11.50 1.03
CA VAL A 304 -12.70 -10.12 1.41
C VAL A 304 -13.08 -9.24 0.21
N ALA A 305 -12.91 -9.73 -1.03
CA ALA A 305 -13.22 -8.98 -2.24
C ALA A 305 -14.72 -8.93 -2.54
N HIS A 306 -15.16 -7.89 -3.26
CA HIS A 306 -16.57 -7.65 -3.59
C HIS A 306 -16.86 -7.57 -5.09
N SER A 307 -15.85 -7.23 -5.90
CA SER A 307 -15.98 -7.15 -7.36
C SER A 307 -15.13 -8.19 -8.10
N ALA A 308 -15.43 -8.43 -9.38
CA ALA A 308 -14.64 -9.35 -10.20
C ALA A 308 -13.20 -8.87 -10.40
N ASN A 309 -12.97 -7.56 -10.54
CA ASN A 309 -11.64 -6.96 -10.61
C ASN A 309 -10.87 -7.18 -9.29
N GLN A 310 -11.53 -6.98 -8.14
CA GLN A 310 -10.91 -7.21 -6.83
C GLN A 310 -10.56 -8.68 -6.62
N ILE A 311 -11.48 -9.60 -6.97
CA ILE A 311 -11.26 -11.05 -6.91
C ILE A 311 -10.09 -11.45 -7.83
N ALA A 312 -10.01 -10.88 -9.03
CA ALA A 312 -8.93 -11.16 -9.96
C ALA A 312 -7.56 -10.76 -9.40
N VAL A 313 -7.46 -9.57 -8.80
CA VAL A 313 -6.24 -9.10 -8.12
C VAL A 313 -5.92 -9.96 -6.90
N ALA A 314 -6.90 -10.25 -6.05
CA ALA A 314 -6.72 -11.05 -4.85
C ALA A 314 -6.22 -12.47 -5.15
N ASN A 315 -6.79 -13.11 -6.17
CA ASN A 315 -6.33 -14.42 -6.63
C ASN A 315 -4.90 -14.39 -7.18
N GLU A 316 -4.53 -13.34 -7.91
CA GLU A 316 -3.15 -13.20 -8.39
C GLU A 316 -2.18 -12.98 -7.23
N LEU A 317 -2.54 -12.13 -6.25
CA LEU A 317 -1.72 -11.92 -5.05
C LEU A 317 -1.52 -13.22 -4.26
N GLU A 318 -2.56 -14.05 -4.15
CA GLU A 318 -2.47 -15.38 -3.55
C GLU A 318 -1.53 -16.30 -4.35
N ALA A 319 -1.64 -16.29 -5.69
CA ALA A 319 -0.86 -17.12 -6.59
C ALA A 319 0.64 -16.78 -6.61
N LEU A 320 1.03 -15.55 -6.25
CA LEU A 320 2.44 -15.16 -6.08
C LEU A 320 3.15 -16.00 -5.01
N GLY A 321 2.41 -16.44 -3.99
CA GLY A 321 2.89 -17.33 -2.94
C GLY A 321 3.93 -16.71 -2.00
N SER A 322 4.31 -17.50 -0.98
CA SER A 322 5.24 -17.03 0.06
C SER A 322 6.62 -16.69 -0.49
N GLY A 323 7.23 -15.62 0.05
CA GLY A 323 8.50 -15.07 -0.39
C GLY A 323 8.35 -13.96 -1.43
N ASN A 324 7.13 -13.73 -1.94
CA ASN A 324 6.81 -12.52 -2.69
C ASN A 324 6.32 -11.42 -1.72
N GLU A 325 6.87 -10.22 -1.86
CA GLU A 325 6.59 -9.10 -0.96
C GLU A 325 5.11 -8.71 -0.93
N LEU A 326 4.41 -8.74 -2.07
CA LEU A 326 2.98 -8.39 -2.13
C LEU A 326 2.10 -9.45 -1.45
N HIS A 327 2.41 -10.73 -1.66
CA HIS A 327 1.72 -11.82 -1.00
C HIS A 327 1.94 -11.76 0.52
N ASP A 328 3.19 -11.64 0.95
CA ASP A 328 3.57 -11.65 2.36
C ASP A 328 3.07 -10.40 3.11
N GLU A 329 2.88 -9.27 2.41
CA GLU A 329 2.21 -8.09 2.96
C GLU A 329 0.76 -8.37 3.31
N VAL A 330 -0.01 -8.97 2.40
CA VAL A 330 -1.43 -9.31 2.65
C VAL A 330 -1.54 -10.39 3.72
N ALA A 331 -0.73 -11.44 3.63
CA ALA A 331 -0.78 -12.56 4.56
C ALA A 331 -0.57 -12.12 6.01
N TYR A 332 0.26 -11.10 6.26
CA TYR A 332 0.59 -10.66 7.61
C TYR A 332 -0.34 -9.56 8.17
N MET A 333 -1.38 -9.15 7.45
CA MET A 333 -2.30 -8.10 7.90
C MET A 333 -3.06 -8.47 9.18
N THR A 334 -3.47 -7.45 9.92
CA THR A 334 -4.49 -7.55 10.98
C THR A 334 -5.88 -7.74 10.38
N ALA A 335 -6.86 -8.14 11.19
CA ALA A 335 -8.26 -8.18 10.76
C ALA A 335 -8.79 -6.79 10.40
N ALA A 336 -8.31 -5.74 11.09
CA ALA A 336 -8.64 -4.35 10.77
C ALA A 336 -8.09 -3.94 9.40
N GLU A 337 -6.80 -4.17 9.14
CA GLU A 337 -6.17 -3.86 7.83
C GLU A 337 -6.79 -4.69 6.70
N ALA A 338 -7.13 -5.96 6.96
CA ALA A 338 -7.79 -6.82 5.99
C ALA A 338 -9.15 -6.28 5.52
N SER A 339 -9.83 -5.49 6.36
CA SER A 339 -11.11 -4.87 5.98
C SER A 339 -10.96 -3.77 4.92
N ASP A 340 -9.77 -3.19 4.77
CA ASP A 340 -9.45 -2.17 3.75
C ASP A 340 -8.93 -2.77 2.43
N LEU A 341 -8.71 -4.09 2.38
CA LEU A 341 -8.18 -4.78 1.18
C LEU A 341 -8.99 -4.56 -0.10
N PRO A 342 -10.33 -4.46 -0.11
CA PRO A 342 -11.06 -4.15 -1.35
C PRO A 342 -10.58 -2.87 -2.03
N ALA A 343 -10.28 -1.82 -1.26
CA ALA A 343 -9.75 -0.57 -1.79
C ALA A 343 -8.29 -0.71 -2.26
N ALA A 344 -7.49 -1.54 -1.56
CA ALA A 344 -6.13 -1.88 -1.99
C ALA A 344 -6.14 -2.62 -3.34
N PHE A 345 -6.97 -3.66 -3.48
CA PHE A 345 -7.14 -4.43 -4.72
C PHE A 345 -7.59 -3.54 -5.89
N ASP A 346 -8.52 -2.62 -5.63
CA ASP A 346 -8.94 -1.61 -6.60
C ASP A 346 -7.77 -0.74 -7.08
N SER A 347 -6.91 -0.28 -6.16
CA SER A 347 -5.71 0.50 -6.51
C SER A 347 -4.70 -0.30 -7.35
N LEU A 348 -4.59 -1.59 -7.05
CA LEU A 348 -3.67 -2.54 -7.66
C LEU A 348 -4.11 -3.03 -9.04
N SER A 349 -5.41 -2.94 -9.36
CA SER A 349 -6.01 -3.50 -10.58
C SER A 349 -5.45 -2.97 -11.91
N GLY A 350 -4.99 -1.72 -11.99
CA GLY A 350 -4.59 -1.12 -13.27
C GLY A 350 -5.78 -0.73 -14.18
N GLU A 351 -7.00 -0.63 -13.65
CA GLU A 351 -8.25 -0.33 -14.38
C GLU A 351 -8.18 0.90 -15.32
N ILE A 352 -7.31 1.88 -15.04
CA ILE A 352 -7.13 3.04 -15.94
C ILE A 352 -6.72 2.65 -17.37
N HIS A 353 -5.99 1.55 -17.52
CA HIS A 353 -5.56 1.05 -18.82
C HIS A 353 -6.72 0.58 -19.69
N THR A 354 -7.65 -0.15 -19.09
CA THR A 354 -8.84 -0.68 -19.76
C THR A 354 -9.86 0.43 -20.01
N ALA A 355 -10.00 1.36 -19.07
CA ALA A 355 -10.88 2.52 -19.19
C ALA A 355 -10.50 3.42 -20.39
N MET A 356 -9.20 3.61 -20.64
CA MET A 356 -8.70 4.34 -21.80
C MET A 356 -9.04 3.63 -23.12
N LEU A 357 -9.02 2.29 -23.19
CA LEU A 357 -9.41 1.54 -24.41
C LEU A 357 -10.85 1.86 -24.81
N GLY A 358 -11.78 1.75 -23.84
CA GLY A 358 -13.18 2.08 -24.08
C GLY A 358 -13.38 3.53 -24.51
N ALA A 359 -12.66 4.47 -23.88
CA ALA A 359 -12.80 5.89 -24.20
C ALA A 359 -12.34 6.17 -25.62
N VAL A 360 -11.16 5.64 -26.00
CA VAL A 360 -10.64 5.81 -27.36
C VAL A 360 -11.62 5.28 -28.41
N ALA A 361 -12.26 4.13 -28.16
CA ALA A 361 -13.24 3.55 -29.09
C ALA A 361 -14.48 4.44 -29.26
N GLU A 362 -15.02 5.01 -28.18
CA GLU A 362 -16.17 5.93 -28.23
C GLU A 362 -15.81 7.23 -28.99
N GLU A 363 -14.65 7.82 -28.68
CA GLU A 363 -14.17 9.08 -29.23
C GLU A 363 -13.98 9.06 -30.77
N ARG A 364 -14.00 7.89 -31.42
CA ARG A 364 -13.80 7.80 -32.88
C ARG A 364 -14.90 8.51 -33.67
N HIS A 365 -16.06 8.74 -33.07
CA HIS A 365 -17.11 9.54 -33.68
C HIS A 365 -16.68 10.99 -33.95
N PHE A 366 -15.70 11.56 -33.21
CA PHE A 366 -15.37 12.97 -33.34
C PHE A 366 -15.00 13.37 -34.78
N LEU A 367 -14.08 12.61 -35.37
CA LEU A 367 -13.61 12.82 -36.74
C LEU A 367 -14.65 12.37 -37.77
N ARG A 368 -15.37 11.27 -37.50
CA ARG A 368 -16.46 10.79 -38.37
C ARG A 368 -17.52 11.88 -38.58
N ASP A 369 -17.92 12.53 -37.50
CA ASP A 369 -18.99 13.51 -37.52
C ASP A 369 -18.55 14.81 -38.20
N ALA A 370 -17.27 15.19 -38.07
CA ALA A 370 -16.68 16.30 -38.82
C ALA A 370 -16.68 16.01 -40.34
N VAL A 371 -16.27 14.81 -40.76
CA VAL A 371 -16.28 14.38 -42.17
C VAL A 371 -17.72 14.30 -42.72
N ASN A 372 -18.64 13.70 -41.98
CA ASN A 372 -20.05 13.64 -42.38
C ASN A 372 -20.66 15.05 -42.46
N GLY A 373 -20.32 15.95 -41.53
CA GLY A 373 -20.69 17.37 -41.58
C GLY A 373 -20.19 18.07 -42.83
N ARG A 374 -18.93 17.85 -43.21
CA ARG A 374 -18.35 18.37 -44.45
C ARG A 374 -19.05 17.83 -45.70
N LEU A 375 -19.29 16.52 -45.78
CA LEU A 375 -19.98 15.91 -46.92
C LEU A 375 -21.42 16.41 -47.03
N ARG A 376 -22.14 16.60 -45.91
CA ARG A 376 -23.45 17.28 -45.90
C ARG A 376 -23.36 18.69 -46.46
N ALA A 377 -22.38 19.48 -46.02
CA ALA A 377 -22.10 20.83 -46.51
C ALA A 377 -21.84 20.86 -48.02
N ALA A 378 -21.06 19.90 -48.52
CA ALA A 378 -20.66 19.85 -49.92
C ALA A 378 -21.80 19.51 -50.90
N PHE A 379 -22.79 18.75 -50.43
CA PHE A 379 -23.96 18.36 -51.22
C PHE A 379 -25.21 19.19 -50.88
N GLY A 380 -25.12 20.13 -49.92
CA GLY A 380 -26.26 20.98 -49.53
C GLY A 380 -27.44 20.20 -48.94
N THR A 381 -27.17 19.12 -48.20
CA THR A 381 -28.20 18.26 -47.61
C THR A 381 -28.80 18.83 -46.31
N VAL A 382 -29.72 18.14 -45.65
CA VAL A 382 -30.45 18.69 -44.51
C VAL A 382 -29.51 18.97 -43.33
N GLY A 383 -29.61 20.17 -42.75
CA GLY A 383 -28.82 20.59 -41.60
C GLY A 383 -27.33 20.82 -41.89
N ALA A 384 -26.96 20.86 -43.17
CA ALA A 384 -25.62 21.14 -43.65
C ALA A 384 -25.16 22.57 -43.34
N TYR A 385 -23.87 22.72 -43.02
CA TYR A 385 -23.23 24.04 -42.97
C TYR A 385 -23.31 24.70 -44.34
N LYS A 386 -23.92 25.87 -44.43
CA LYS A 386 -24.03 26.65 -45.67
C LYS A 386 -22.93 27.69 -45.83
N GLY A 387 -22.04 27.82 -44.84
CA GLY A 387 -21.00 28.84 -44.85
C GLY A 387 -19.82 28.54 -45.78
N GLY A 388 -18.89 29.49 -45.88
CA GLY A 388 -17.85 29.46 -46.90
C GLY A 388 -16.76 28.41 -46.65
N VAL A 389 -16.26 27.81 -47.73
CA VAL A 389 -15.04 26.99 -47.76
C VAL A 389 -13.94 27.71 -48.54
N GLN A 390 -12.70 27.24 -48.45
CA GLN A 390 -11.57 27.81 -49.20
C GLN A 390 -11.36 27.01 -50.49
N ALA A 391 -11.93 27.46 -51.61
CA ALA A 391 -11.76 26.85 -52.91
C ALA A 391 -10.37 27.14 -53.50
N LEU A 392 -9.70 26.12 -54.01
CA LEU A 392 -8.39 26.25 -54.66
C LEU A 392 -8.58 26.58 -56.14
N THR A 393 -8.06 27.73 -56.56
CA THR A 393 -8.06 28.16 -57.96
C THR A 393 -6.63 28.24 -58.50
N ALA A 394 -6.48 28.49 -59.81
CA ALA A 394 -5.19 28.75 -60.44
C ALA A 394 -4.43 29.96 -59.84
N TYR A 395 -5.14 30.85 -59.13
CA TYR A 395 -4.58 32.08 -58.53
C TYR A 395 -4.44 31.98 -56.99
N GLY A 396 -4.70 30.80 -56.42
CA GLY A 396 -4.66 30.55 -54.97
C GLY A 396 -6.02 30.25 -54.35
N PRO A 397 -6.08 30.08 -53.01
CA PRO A 397 -7.32 29.88 -52.28
C PRO A 397 -8.19 31.13 -52.35
N VAL A 398 -9.44 30.94 -52.76
CA VAL A 398 -10.49 31.95 -52.71
C VAL A 398 -11.67 31.36 -51.97
N SER A 399 -12.49 32.19 -51.38
CA SER A 399 -13.61 31.65 -50.65
C SER A 399 -14.82 31.44 -51.54
N ALA A 400 -15.53 30.35 -51.27
CA ALA A 400 -16.67 29.92 -52.05
C ALA A 400 -17.74 29.29 -51.14
N GLU A 401 -18.94 29.08 -51.67
CA GLU A 401 -19.96 28.29 -50.98
C GLU A 401 -19.47 26.87 -50.72
N ALA A 402 -19.92 26.24 -49.63
CA ALA A 402 -19.55 24.87 -49.30
C ALA A 402 -19.82 23.84 -50.42
N THR A 403 -20.78 24.15 -51.30
CA THR A 403 -21.24 23.40 -52.47
C THR A 403 -20.43 23.62 -53.74
N THR A 404 -19.40 24.47 -53.71
CA THR A 404 -18.61 24.82 -54.90
C THR A 404 -18.06 23.58 -55.63
N ASP A 405 -18.10 23.63 -56.97
CA ASP A 405 -17.69 22.53 -57.87
C ASP A 405 -16.18 22.53 -58.16
N GLY A 406 -15.37 22.77 -57.13
CA GLY A 406 -13.91 22.78 -57.21
C GLY A 406 -13.26 22.19 -55.97
N PRO A 407 -11.92 22.01 -55.98
CA PRO A 407 -11.18 21.55 -54.82
C PRO A 407 -11.26 22.56 -53.69
N VAL A 408 -11.41 22.13 -52.44
CA VAL A 408 -11.50 23.04 -51.29
C VAL A 408 -10.72 22.54 -50.08
N TYR A 409 -10.32 23.48 -49.24
CA TYR A 409 -9.87 23.23 -47.87
C TYR A 409 -10.98 23.58 -46.87
N TRP A 410 -11.04 22.81 -45.79
CA TRP A 410 -11.94 23.06 -44.66
C TRP A 410 -11.25 22.71 -43.34
N GLY A 411 -11.74 23.30 -42.26
CA GLY A 411 -11.26 23.05 -40.91
C GLY A 411 -12.40 22.96 -39.92
N HIS A 412 -12.23 22.14 -38.89
CA HIS A 412 -13.20 21.97 -37.81
C HIS A 412 -12.48 21.78 -36.48
N ALA A 413 -12.92 22.50 -35.46
CA ALA A 413 -12.42 22.33 -34.09
C ALA A 413 -13.53 21.73 -33.22
N PHE A 414 -13.15 20.83 -32.31
CA PHE A 414 -14.08 20.18 -31.41
C PHE A 414 -13.52 20.06 -29.99
N GLY A 415 -14.43 20.08 -29.02
CA GLY A 415 -14.18 19.76 -27.63
C GLY A 415 -15.32 18.91 -27.08
N GLY A 416 -15.00 17.87 -26.33
CA GLY A 416 -15.97 16.93 -25.79
C GLY A 416 -15.65 16.54 -24.36
N ARG A 417 -16.71 16.29 -23.60
CA ARG A 417 -16.63 15.66 -22.27
C ARG A 417 -17.50 14.41 -22.30
N GLY A 418 -16.89 13.29 -21.93
CA GLY A 418 -17.54 12.00 -21.81
C GLY A 418 -17.51 11.49 -20.38
N GLU A 419 -18.47 10.63 -20.07
CA GLU A 419 -18.61 9.97 -18.79
C GLU A 419 -19.23 8.59 -19.00
N ALA A 420 -18.64 7.57 -18.39
CA ALA A 420 -19.21 6.24 -18.26
C ALA A 420 -19.34 5.91 -16.77
N ASP A 421 -20.55 5.61 -16.32
CA ASP A 421 -20.85 5.28 -14.93
C ASP A 421 -20.23 3.92 -14.55
N GLY A 422 -19.82 3.80 -13.29
CA GLY A 422 -19.31 2.53 -12.77
C GLY A 422 -20.42 1.48 -12.65
N ASP A 423 -20.06 0.21 -12.75
CA ASP A 423 -21.01 -0.92 -12.74
C ASP A 423 -20.91 -1.79 -11.47
N GLY A 424 -20.28 -1.24 -10.42
CA GLY A 424 -19.94 -1.97 -9.19
C GLY A 424 -18.68 -2.83 -9.31
N ASN A 425 -18.24 -3.15 -10.53
CA ASN A 425 -16.97 -3.80 -10.79
C ASN A 425 -15.86 -2.81 -11.16
N ALA A 426 -16.18 -1.90 -12.06
CA ALA A 426 -15.30 -0.84 -12.51
C ALA A 426 -15.77 0.52 -11.98
N ALA A 427 -14.81 1.41 -11.77
CA ALA A 427 -15.05 2.79 -11.39
C ALA A 427 -15.63 3.60 -12.55
N ARG A 428 -16.27 4.72 -12.19
CA ARG A 428 -16.75 5.71 -13.16
C ARG A 428 -15.57 6.39 -13.83
N ARG A 429 -15.68 6.58 -15.15
CA ARG A 429 -14.64 7.18 -15.99
C ARG A 429 -15.09 8.52 -16.56
N ASP A 430 -14.33 9.57 -16.27
CA ASP A 430 -14.43 10.86 -16.96
C ASP A 430 -13.42 10.96 -18.10
N SER A 431 -13.84 11.49 -19.23
CA SER A 431 -12.96 11.83 -20.35
C SER A 431 -13.17 13.26 -20.82
N ARG A 432 -12.09 13.90 -21.25
CA ARG A 432 -12.12 15.19 -21.95
C ARG A 432 -11.22 15.14 -23.15
N THR A 433 -11.75 15.48 -24.30
CA THR A 433 -11.03 15.37 -25.57
C THR A 433 -11.22 16.63 -26.38
N ASN A 434 -10.12 17.18 -26.87
CA ASN A 434 -10.10 18.35 -27.74
C ASN A 434 -9.34 18.01 -29.01
N GLY A 435 -9.73 18.59 -30.13
CA GLY A 435 -9.01 18.36 -31.37
C GLY A 435 -9.36 19.33 -32.48
N VAL A 436 -8.52 19.25 -33.51
CA VAL A 436 -8.64 20.03 -34.74
C VAL A 436 -8.53 19.08 -35.92
N VAL A 437 -9.38 19.32 -36.91
CA VAL A 437 -9.45 18.58 -38.17
C VAL A 437 -9.17 19.57 -39.29
N LEU A 438 -8.29 19.20 -40.20
CA LEU A 438 -8.04 19.87 -41.47
C LEU A 438 -8.32 18.89 -42.59
N GLY A 439 -9.04 19.33 -43.61
CA GLY A 439 -9.39 18.46 -44.73
C GLY A 439 -9.30 19.17 -46.07
N TYR A 440 -9.22 18.34 -47.10
CA TYR A 440 -9.20 18.74 -48.49
C TYR A 440 -10.07 17.78 -49.30
N ASP A 441 -10.97 18.31 -50.13
CA ASP A 441 -11.76 17.49 -51.06
C ASP A 441 -12.03 18.18 -52.39
N ALA A 442 -12.30 17.38 -53.42
CA ALA A 442 -12.64 17.84 -54.76
C ALA A 442 -13.77 16.99 -55.36
N PRO A 443 -14.58 17.56 -56.28
CA PRO A 443 -15.52 16.78 -57.07
C PRO A 443 -14.78 15.91 -58.10
N VAL A 444 -15.26 14.68 -58.27
CA VAL A 444 -14.85 13.72 -59.30
C VAL A 444 -16.12 13.11 -59.86
N GLN A 445 -16.58 13.61 -61.01
CA GLN A 445 -17.92 13.32 -61.53
C GLN A 445 -18.98 13.67 -60.45
N ASN A 446 -19.90 12.75 -60.15
CA ASN A 446 -20.95 12.93 -59.14
C ASN A 446 -20.48 12.61 -57.71
N TRP A 447 -19.19 12.33 -57.53
CA TRP A 447 -18.60 12.03 -56.23
C TRP A 447 -17.79 13.21 -55.71
N ARG A 448 -17.62 13.25 -54.40
CA ARG A 448 -16.71 14.17 -53.71
C ARG A 448 -15.72 13.36 -52.91
N LEU A 449 -14.44 13.44 -53.27
CA LEU A 449 -13.37 12.65 -52.68
C LEU A 449 -12.43 13.58 -51.92
N GLY A 450 -11.98 13.16 -50.74
CA GLY A 450 -11.08 13.97 -49.93
C GLY A 450 -10.25 13.19 -48.94
N GLY A 451 -9.34 13.92 -48.30
CA GLY A 451 -8.50 13.46 -47.20
C GLY A 451 -8.60 14.40 -46.00
N VAL A 452 -8.37 13.85 -44.81
CA VAL A 452 -8.30 14.60 -43.55
C VAL A 452 -7.05 14.27 -42.77
N LEU A 453 -6.50 15.28 -42.09
CA LEU A 453 -5.52 15.17 -41.03
C LEU A 453 -6.15 15.77 -39.77
N ALA A 454 -6.08 15.06 -38.65
CA ALA A 454 -6.53 15.59 -37.37
C ALA A 454 -5.52 15.32 -36.26
N MET A 455 -5.54 16.19 -35.25
CA MET A 455 -4.80 16.04 -34.01
C MET A 455 -5.78 16.08 -32.84
N SER A 456 -5.56 15.22 -31.85
CA SER A 456 -6.35 15.20 -30.62
C SER A 456 -5.46 15.16 -29.37
N ASP A 457 -5.97 15.76 -28.30
CA ASP A 457 -5.45 15.65 -26.95
C ASP A 457 -6.59 15.29 -26.00
N SER A 458 -6.35 14.25 -25.20
CA SER A 458 -7.35 13.61 -24.36
C SER A 458 -6.82 13.41 -22.95
N SER A 459 -7.69 13.60 -21.96
CA SER A 459 -7.42 13.31 -20.55
C SER A 459 -8.49 12.38 -20.00
N TYR A 460 -8.08 11.45 -19.14
CA TYR A 460 -8.91 10.40 -18.57
C TYR A 460 -8.71 10.36 -17.05
N GLY A 461 -9.80 10.24 -16.30
CA GLY A 461 -9.79 10.06 -14.85
C GLY A 461 -10.74 8.95 -14.42
N LEU A 462 -10.40 8.27 -13.33
CA LEU A 462 -11.28 7.30 -12.67
C LEU A 462 -11.66 7.80 -11.28
N ASP A 463 -12.95 7.97 -11.03
CA ASP A 463 -13.45 8.40 -9.71
C ASP A 463 -13.20 7.29 -8.68
N GLY A 464 -12.76 7.65 -7.48
CA GLY A 464 -12.47 6.65 -6.43
C GLY A 464 -11.23 5.80 -6.68
N ARG A 465 -10.43 6.11 -7.72
CA ARG A 465 -9.10 5.54 -7.96
C ARG A 465 -8.09 6.67 -8.02
N ALA A 466 -6.92 6.50 -7.39
CA ALA A 466 -5.82 7.46 -7.49
C ALA A 466 -5.09 7.33 -8.85
N SER A 467 -5.83 7.39 -9.97
CA SER A 467 -5.35 7.09 -11.32
C SER A 467 -5.77 8.14 -12.35
N SER A 468 -4.88 8.39 -13.31
CA SER A 468 -5.12 9.33 -14.42
C SER A 468 -4.43 8.85 -15.69
N GLY A 469 -5.02 9.19 -16.83
CA GLY A 469 -4.48 8.87 -18.15
C GLY A 469 -4.48 10.08 -19.08
N SER A 470 -3.65 10.04 -20.11
CA SER A 470 -3.72 10.97 -21.24
C SER A 470 -3.40 10.30 -22.56
N GLY A 471 -4.04 10.79 -23.61
CA GLY A 471 -3.89 10.31 -24.98
C GLY A 471 -3.59 11.47 -25.92
N ARG A 472 -2.59 11.31 -26.79
CA ARG A 472 -2.35 12.24 -27.90
C ARG A 472 -2.42 11.50 -29.21
N GLY A 473 -3.27 11.98 -30.11
CA GLY A 473 -3.60 11.32 -31.36
C GLY A 473 -3.21 12.11 -32.60
N ILE A 474 -2.75 11.39 -33.62
CA ILE A 474 -2.71 11.88 -35.01
C ILE A 474 -3.58 10.94 -35.82
N HIS A 475 -4.50 11.51 -36.59
CA HIS A 475 -5.48 10.79 -37.38
C HIS A 475 -5.34 11.17 -38.85
N LEU A 476 -5.29 10.18 -39.73
CA LEU A 476 -5.28 10.35 -41.17
C LEU A 476 -6.49 9.61 -41.73
N GLY A 477 -7.26 10.26 -42.60
CA GLY A 477 -8.42 9.63 -43.19
C GLY A 477 -8.61 10.00 -44.65
N VAL A 478 -9.35 9.15 -45.34
CA VAL A 478 -9.89 9.40 -46.68
C VAL A 478 -11.40 9.25 -46.62
N TYR A 479 -12.10 10.04 -47.43
CA TYR A 479 -13.56 10.03 -47.45
C TYR A 479 -14.10 10.26 -48.84
N ALA A 480 -15.30 9.74 -49.06
CA ALA A 480 -16.03 9.88 -50.29
C ALA A 480 -17.53 10.05 -50.00
N GLY A 481 -18.19 10.91 -50.77
CA GLY A 481 -19.63 11.03 -50.75
C GLY A 481 -20.21 11.27 -52.14
N THR A 482 -21.49 10.96 -52.31
CA THR A 482 -22.24 11.19 -53.54
C THR A 482 -23.71 11.37 -53.23
N GLN A 483 -24.46 11.97 -54.15
CA GLN A 483 -25.89 12.15 -54.02
C GLN A 483 -26.61 11.78 -55.33
N TRP A 484 -27.60 10.90 -55.23
CA TRP A 484 -28.48 10.50 -56.32
C TRP A 484 -29.90 10.99 -56.03
N GLY A 485 -30.30 12.08 -56.70
CA GLY A 485 -31.56 12.75 -56.42
C GLY A 485 -31.60 13.25 -54.97
N GLN A 486 -32.47 12.68 -54.14
CA GLN A 486 -32.60 13.04 -52.72
C GLN A 486 -31.85 12.09 -51.78
N THR A 487 -31.24 11.01 -52.29
CA THR A 487 -30.48 10.05 -51.48
C THR A 487 -29.00 10.37 -51.51
N ALA A 488 -28.39 10.58 -50.35
CA ALA A 488 -26.96 10.80 -50.20
C ALA A 488 -26.29 9.58 -49.56
N LEU A 489 -25.09 9.24 -50.04
CA LEU A 489 -24.17 8.28 -49.43
C LEU A 489 -22.92 9.04 -48.99
N ARG A 490 -22.48 8.79 -47.75
CA ARG A 490 -21.29 9.37 -47.14
C ARG A 490 -20.46 8.24 -46.56
N SER A 491 -19.15 8.25 -46.74
CA SER A 491 -18.29 7.16 -46.28
C SER A 491 -16.87 7.63 -46.02
N GLY A 492 -16.14 6.88 -45.19
CA GLY A 492 -14.73 7.15 -44.94
C GLY A 492 -13.99 6.02 -44.26
N LEU A 493 -12.67 6.10 -44.37
CA LEU A 493 -11.71 5.22 -43.72
C LEU A 493 -10.68 6.08 -43.00
N VAL A 494 -10.45 5.80 -41.73
CA VAL A 494 -9.55 6.55 -40.84
C VAL A 494 -8.57 5.59 -40.19
N TYR A 495 -7.30 5.99 -40.20
CA TYR A 495 -6.26 5.41 -39.37
C TYR A 495 -5.81 6.41 -38.31
N SER A 496 -5.64 5.94 -37.08
CA SER A 496 -5.17 6.75 -35.95
C SER A 496 -3.97 6.09 -35.29
N THR A 497 -2.96 6.89 -34.98
CA THR A 497 -1.89 6.51 -34.04
C THR A 497 -2.02 7.35 -32.77
N LEU A 498 -1.89 6.70 -31.62
CA LEU A 498 -2.09 7.28 -30.31
C LEU A 498 -0.86 7.05 -29.45
N ARG A 499 -0.44 8.05 -28.68
CA ARG A 499 0.49 7.87 -27.55
C ARG A 499 -0.30 7.97 -26.26
N LEU A 500 -0.39 6.86 -25.54
CA LEU A 500 -1.09 6.74 -24.27
C LEU A 500 -0.09 6.82 -23.12
N LYS A 501 -0.50 7.48 -22.05
CA LYS A 501 0.24 7.53 -20.78
C LYS A 501 -0.73 7.30 -19.64
N ALA A 502 -0.33 6.51 -18.65
CA ALA A 502 -1.07 6.35 -17.41
C ALA A 502 -0.16 6.67 -16.22
N ASN A 503 -0.75 7.22 -15.17
CA ASN A 503 -0.14 7.33 -13.86
C ASN A 503 -1.16 6.88 -12.81
N ARG A 504 -0.76 6.01 -11.90
CA ARG A 504 -1.58 5.55 -10.78
C ARG A 504 -0.78 5.51 -9.49
N SER A 505 -1.45 5.67 -8.36
CA SER A 505 -0.89 5.42 -7.03
C SER A 505 -1.52 4.18 -6.43
N THR A 506 -0.70 3.35 -5.82
CA THR A 506 -1.09 2.08 -5.19
C THR A 506 -0.80 2.13 -3.70
N SER A 507 -1.61 1.39 -2.93
CA SER A 507 -1.40 1.21 -1.50
C SER A 507 -1.80 -0.22 -1.12
N LEU A 508 -0.88 -0.91 -0.45
CA LEU A 508 -1.06 -2.26 0.08
C LEU A 508 -0.31 -2.36 1.40
N GLY A 509 -1.01 -2.22 2.53
CA GLY A 509 -0.40 -2.15 3.85
C GLY A 509 0.66 -1.04 3.93
N THR A 510 1.90 -1.43 4.16
CA THR A 510 3.06 -0.53 4.24
C THR A 510 3.60 -0.10 2.86
N ILE A 511 3.25 -0.82 1.79
CA ILE A 511 3.71 -0.55 0.42
C ILE A 511 2.87 0.55 -0.19
N ASN A 512 3.52 1.66 -0.57
CA ASN A 512 2.86 2.82 -1.18
C ASN A 512 3.70 3.33 -2.34
N GLU A 513 3.17 3.27 -3.56
CA GLU A 513 3.96 3.51 -4.77
C GLU A 513 3.24 4.41 -5.77
N ARG A 514 4.03 4.98 -6.68
CA ARG A 514 3.51 5.78 -7.79
C ARG A 514 4.05 5.23 -9.09
N LEU A 515 3.13 4.72 -9.89
CA LEU A 515 3.42 3.98 -11.11
C LEU A 515 3.16 4.85 -12.33
N SER A 516 3.98 4.66 -13.36
CA SER A 516 3.81 5.32 -14.65
C SER A 516 4.12 4.40 -15.82
N SER A 517 3.39 4.58 -16.92
CA SER A 517 3.55 3.81 -18.14
C SER A 517 3.28 4.67 -19.37
N LYS A 518 3.89 4.26 -20.49
CA LYS A 518 3.73 4.91 -21.81
C LYS A 518 3.76 3.84 -22.89
N TYR A 519 2.78 3.86 -23.78
CA TYR A 519 2.66 2.88 -24.86
C TYR A 519 1.84 3.47 -26.01
N ASN A 520 1.87 2.84 -27.18
CA ASN A 520 1.14 3.33 -28.35
C ASN A 520 -0.15 2.56 -28.59
N GLY A 521 -1.06 3.19 -29.32
CA GLY A 521 -2.28 2.59 -29.82
C GLY A 521 -2.46 2.86 -31.31
N HIS A 522 -3.13 1.92 -31.98
CA HIS A 522 -3.45 1.96 -33.40
C HIS A 522 -4.94 1.69 -33.57
N VAL A 523 -5.63 2.58 -34.28
CA VAL A 523 -7.08 2.43 -34.51
C VAL A 523 -7.39 2.59 -35.98
N TRP A 524 -8.17 1.65 -36.50
CA TRP A 524 -8.81 1.75 -37.81
C TRP A 524 -10.30 1.96 -37.62
N GLN A 525 -10.88 2.89 -38.39
CA GLN A 525 -12.31 3.08 -38.45
C GLN A 525 -12.77 3.13 -39.90
N ALA A 526 -13.75 2.30 -40.26
CA ALA A 526 -14.49 2.41 -41.50
C ALA A 526 -15.94 2.82 -41.18
N PHE A 527 -16.51 3.75 -41.94
CA PHE A 527 -17.90 4.15 -41.74
C PHE A 527 -18.61 4.48 -43.04
N ALA A 528 -19.94 4.32 -43.01
CA ALA A 528 -20.84 4.74 -44.08
C ALA A 528 -22.16 5.24 -43.49
N GLU A 529 -22.76 6.26 -44.10
CA GLU A 529 -24.07 6.81 -43.76
C GLU A 529 -24.88 7.02 -45.05
N VAL A 530 -26.12 6.54 -45.06
CA VAL A 530 -27.10 6.81 -46.11
C VAL A 530 -28.19 7.71 -45.52
N GLY A 531 -28.51 8.79 -46.21
CA GLY A 531 -29.61 9.70 -45.85
C GLY A 531 -30.52 9.95 -47.03
N HIS A 532 -31.83 10.14 -46.78
CA HIS A 532 -32.79 10.49 -47.82
C HIS A 532 -33.51 11.79 -47.45
N ARG A 533 -33.31 12.84 -48.24
CA ARG A 533 -33.96 14.13 -48.03
C ARG A 533 -35.45 14.04 -48.36
N LEU A 534 -36.25 14.77 -47.61
CA LEU A 534 -37.69 14.98 -47.79
C LEU A 534 -37.98 16.45 -47.53
N ASP A 535 -38.46 17.18 -48.54
CA ASP A 535 -38.84 18.58 -48.39
C ASP A 535 -40.33 18.72 -48.00
N HIS A 536 -40.63 19.49 -46.94
CA HIS A 536 -41.98 19.76 -46.48
C HIS A 536 -42.16 21.23 -46.09
N GLY A 537 -42.62 22.05 -47.04
CA GLY A 537 -42.77 23.50 -46.85
C GLY A 537 -41.41 24.19 -46.66
N THR A 538 -41.23 24.91 -45.56
CA THR A 538 -39.96 25.57 -45.18
C THR A 538 -39.01 24.65 -44.40
N MET A 539 -39.43 23.42 -44.11
CA MET A 539 -38.68 22.44 -43.35
C MET A 539 -38.14 21.35 -44.29
N ALA A 540 -36.88 20.95 -44.09
CA ALA A 540 -36.31 19.77 -44.72
C ALA A 540 -36.05 18.69 -43.67
N LEU A 541 -36.39 17.45 -43.99
CA LEU A 541 -36.21 16.26 -43.17
C LEU A 541 -35.23 15.29 -43.85
N GLU A 542 -34.40 14.60 -43.08
CA GLU A 542 -33.48 13.56 -43.57
C GLU A 542 -33.45 12.39 -42.59
N PRO A 543 -34.29 11.35 -42.76
CA PRO A 543 -34.02 10.04 -42.19
C PRO A 543 -32.66 9.53 -42.67
N TYR A 544 -31.89 8.96 -41.75
CA TYR A 544 -30.56 8.42 -42.03
C TYR A 544 -30.30 7.11 -41.28
N ALA A 545 -29.44 6.29 -41.88
CA ALA A 545 -28.88 5.09 -41.28
C ALA A 545 -27.37 5.08 -41.50
N GLY A 546 -26.61 4.88 -40.43
CA GLY A 546 -25.16 4.86 -40.45
C GLY A 546 -24.60 3.60 -39.78
N LEU A 547 -23.46 3.15 -40.30
CA LEU A 547 -22.64 2.08 -39.73
C LEU A 547 -21.22 2.59 -39.56
N ALA A 548 -20.59 2.23 -38.44
CA ALA A 548 -19.17 2.48 -38.19
C ALA A 548 -18.56 1.29 -37.49
N HIS A 549 -17.47 0.76 -38.04
CA HIS A 549 -16.71 -0.33 -37.45
C HIS A 549 -15.36 0.21 -36.98
N VAL A 550 -15.04 -0.03 -35.71
CA VAL A 550 -13.82 0.42 -35.04
C VAL A 550 -13.03 -0.81 -34.62
N TRP A 551 -11.82 -0.92 -35.16
CA TRP A 551 -10.84 -1.93 -34.76
C TRP A 551 -9.64 -1.24 -34.11
N MET A 552 -9.34 -1.59 -32.87
CA MET A 552 -8.29 -0.99 -32.07
C MET A 552 -7.33 -2.03 -31.51
N ARG A 553 -6.05 -1.65 -31.45
CA ARG A 553 -4.99 -2.40 -30.80
C ARG A 553 -4.05 -1.47 -30.05
N THR A 554 -3.56 -1.87 -28.88
CA THR A 554 -2.47 -1.18 -28.17
C THR A 554 -1.26 -2.06 -28.05
N ASP A 555 -0.07 -1.47 -28.04
CA ASP A 555 1.15 -2.20 -27.70
C ASP A 555 1.05 -2.77 -26.26
N SER A 556 1.78 -3.84 -25.98
CA SER A 556 2.04 -4.26 -24.59
C SER A 556 2.82 -3.18 -23.85
N PHE A 557 2.70 -3.13 -22.53
CA PHE A 557 3.39 -2.15 -21.71
C PHE A 557 3.92 -2.76 -20.41
N ALA A 558 4.84 -2.04 -19.78
CA ALA A 558 5.23 -2.26 -18.41
C ALA A 558 5.14 -0.93 -17.66
N GLU A 559 4.58 -0.98 -16.46
CA GLU A 559 4.64 0.13 -15.52
C GLU A 559 6.02 0.20 -14.86
N ASN A 560 6.37 1.39 -14.41
CA ASN A 560 7.58 1.66 -13.66
C ASN A 560 7.18 2.37 -12.37
N GLY A 561 7.80 2.02 -11.25
CA GLY A 561 7.64 2.74 -9.99
C GLY A 561 7.71 1.91 -8.71
N GLY A 562 7.76 0.57 -8.82
CA GLY A 562 7.99 -0.32 -7.68
C GLY A 562 7.41 -1.71 -7.86
N GLU A 563 7.22 -2.44 -6.76
CA GLU A 563 6.81 -3.85 -6.70
C GLU A 563 5.37 -4.07 -7.19
N THR A 564 4.50 -3.07 -7.04
CA THR A 564 3.09 -3.13 -7.49
C THR A 564 2.92 -2.84 -8.99
N ALA A 565 4.03 -2.67 -9.73
CA ALA A 565 4.02 -2.40 -11.16
C ALA A 565 3.45 -3.59 -11.96
N LEU A 566 2.62 -3.27 -12.94
CA LEU A 566 2.03 -4.26 -13.85
C LEU A 566 2.75 -4.31 -15.19
N ALA A 567 2.88 -5.52 -15.73
CA ALA A 567 3.05 -5.75 -17.16
C ALA A 567 1.67 -5.97 -17.79
N GLY A 568 1.33 -5.17 -18.79
CA GLY A 568 0.07 -5.28 -19.55
C GLY A 568 0.30 -5.89 -20.93
N ALA A 569 -0.57 -6.82 -21.31
CA ALA A 569 -0.56 -7.44 -22.63
C ALA A 569 -1.03 -6.47 -23.72
N GLU A 570 -1.00 -6.94 -24.97
CA GLU A 570 -1.60 -6.23 -26.10
C GLU A 570 -3.13 -6.10 -25.90
N GLY A 571 -3.64 -4.87 -25.87
CA GLY A 571 -5.08 -4.61 -25.76
C GLY A 571 -5.74 -4.65 -27.14
N LYS A 572 -6.96 -5.18 -27.22
CA LYS A 572 -7.77 -5.25 -28.46
C LYS A 572 -9.21 -4.85 -28.19
N MET A 573 -9.82 -4.21 -29.18
CA MET A 573 -11.24 -3.92 -29.16
C MET A 573 -11.81 -3.92 -30.58
N ASP A 574 -12.92 -4.63 -30.77
CA ASP A 574 -13.66 -4.69 -32.03
C ASP A 574 -15.13 -4.33 -31.79
N THR A 575 -15.52 -3.13 -32.22
CA THR A 575 -16.87 -2.60 -31.95
C THR A 575 -17.49 -2.05 -33.22
N THR A 576 -18.73 -2.45 -33.48
CA THR A 576 -19.54 -1.91 -34.58
C THR A 576 -20.69 -1.10 -34.03
N PHE A 577 -20.83 0.14 -34.49
CA PHE A 577 -21.93 1.02 -34.16
C PHE A 577 -22.90 1.13 -35.33
N ALA A 578 -24.19 0.93 -35.08
CA ALA A 578 -25.25 1.31 -36.00
C ALA A 578 -26.02 2.50 -35.41
N THR A 579 -26.32 3.48 -36.25
CA THR A 579 -27.13 4.64 -35.86
C THR A 579 -28.28 4.79 -36.85
N ILE A 580 -29.50 4.90 -36.35
CA ILE A 580 -30.68 5.24 -37.15
C ILE A 580 -31.28 6.49 -36.56
N GLY A 581 -31.60 7.47 -37.39
CA GLY A 581 -32.17 8.71 -36.89
C GLY A 581 -32.85 9.54 -37.96
N VAL A 582 -33.32 10.71 -37.55
CA VAL A 582 -33.89 11.72 -38.41
C VAL A 582 -33.30 13.08 -38.07
N ARG A 583 -32.98 13.84 -39.11
CA ARG A 583 -32.52 15.22 -39.00
C ARG A 583 -33.54 16.16 -39.60
N ALA A 584 -33.62 17.37 -39.06
CA ALA A 584 -34.47 18.44 -39.50
C ALA A 584 -33.64 19.72 -39.66
N ALA A 585 -33.98 20.55 -40.63
CA ALA A 585 -33.46 21.90 -40.72
C ALA A 585 -34.53 22.87 -41.19
N THR A 586 -34.47 24.10 -40.65
CA THR A 586 -35.31 25.22 -41.06
C THR A 586 -34.46 26.48 -41.14
N THR A 587 -34.83 27.40 -42.03
CA THR A 587 -34.21 28.72 -42.14
C THR A 587 -35.18 29.75 -41.61
N ILE A 588 -34.74 30.51 -40.61
CA ILE A 588 -35.49 31.60 -40.00
C ILE A 588 -34.93 32.90 -40.56
N GLU A 589 -35.79 33.68 -41.20
CA GLU A 589 -35.45 35.03 -41.67
C GLU A 589 -35.67 36.02 -40.51
N ALA A 590 -34.57 36.50 -39.91
CA ALA A 590 -34.59 37.60 -38.95
C ALA A 590 -34.34 38.93 -39.69
N ALA A 591 -34.80 40.06 -39.13
CA ALA A 591 -34.81 41.36 -39.81
C ALA A 591 -33.45 41.85 -40.37
N THR A 592 -32.33 41.33 -39.87
CA THR A 592 -30.98 41.68 -40.34
C THR A 592 -30.07 40.48 -40.69
N HIS A 593 -30.50 39.23 -40.43
CA HIS A 593 -29.66 38.03 -40.64
C HIS A 593 -30.52 36.79 -40.99
N LYS A 594 -29.96 35.88 -41.79
CA LYS A 594 -30.51 34.54 -41.98
C LYS A 594 -29.92 33.59 -40.95
N LEU A 595 -30.77 32.87 -40.23
CA LEU A 595 -30.38 31.86 -39.25
C LEU A 595 -30.83 30.49 -39.74
N THR A 596 -29.90 29.56 -39.97
CA THR A 596 -30.27 28.16 -40.22
C THR A 596 -30.13 27.38 -38.92
N VAL A 597 -31.23 26.74 -38.49
CA VAL A 597 -31.26 25.89 -37.31
C VAL A 597 -31.45 24.45 -37.77
N SER A 598 -30.62 23.56 -37.25
CA SER A 598 -30.69 22.12 -37.48
C SER A 598 -30.81 21.36 -36.18
N SER A 599 -31.60 20.30 -36.20
CA SER A 599 -31.75 19.37 -35.09
C SER A 599 -31.76 17.94 -35.60
N GLY A 600 -31.36 17.00 -34.76
CA GLY A 600 -31.39 15.59 -35.09
C GLY A 600 -31.62 14.76 -33.85
N ILE A 601 -32.37 13.67 -34.02
CA ILE A 601 -32.53 12.64 -33.00
C ILE A 601 -32.25 11.29 -33.63
N GLY A 602 -31.53 10.44 -32.91
CA GLY A 602 -31.21 9.09 -33.36
C GLY A 602 -31.11 8.12 -32.21
N TRP A 603 -31.14 6.84 -32.56
CA TRP A 603 -30.79 5.74 -31.69
C TRP A 603 -29.52 5.10 -32.23
N ARG A 604 -28.53 4.93 -31.35
CA ARG A 604 -27.29 4.22 -31.64
C ARG A 604 -27.26 2.91 -30.87
N HIS A 605 -26.86 1.84 -31.56
CA HIS A 605 -26.59 0.53 -30.98
C HIS A 605 -25.13 0.12 -31.19
N ALA A 606 -24.50 -0.46 -30.16
CA ALA A 606 -23.14 -1.01 -30.21
C ALA A 606 -23.15 -2.55 -30.18
N PHE A 607 -22.55 -3.15 -31.22
CA PHE A 607 -22.37 -4.60 -31.40
C PHE A 607 -20.90 -5.00 -31.15
N GLY A 608 -20.68 -6.28 -30.87
CA GLY A 608 -19.35 -6.81 -30.57
C GLY A 608 -18.91 -6.45 -29.15
N ASP A 609 -17.64 -6.09 -29.03
CA ASP A 609 -17.00 -5.74 -27.77
C ASP A 609 -17.58 -4.43 -27.25
N ALA A 610 -18.27 -4.51 -26.11
CA ALA A 610 -18.79 -3.34 -25.40
C ALA A 610 -18.17 -3.22 -24.00
N ARG A 611 -17.41 -4.20 -23.52
CA ARG A 611 -16.74 -4.16 -22.21
C ARG A 611 -15.24 -4.26 -22.46
N PRO A 612 -14.48 -3.17 -22.28
CA PRO A 612 -13.02 -3.22 -22.41
C PRO A 612 -12.42 -4.11 -21.32
N GLU A 613 -11.55 -5.03 -21.72
CA GLU A 613 -10.84 -5.95 -20.83
C GLU A 613 -9.38 -6.06 -21.25
N LEU A 614 -8.47 -6.19 -20.28
CA LEU A 614 -7.04 -6.30 -20.52
C LEU A 614 -6.41 -7.29 -19.54
N ALA A 615 -5.53 -8.13 -20.07
CA ALA A 615 -4.69 -9.02 -19.28
C ALA A 615 -3.45 -8.28 -18.76
N MET A 616 -3.19 -8.40 -17.46
CA MET A 616 -2.06 -7.80 -16.75
C MET A 616 -1.44 -8.80 -15.78
N ALA A 617 -0.22 -8.57 -15.32
CA ALA A 617 0.44 -9.41 -14.32
C ALA A 617 1.38 -8.58 -13.43
N PHE A 618 1.50 -8.96 -12.15
CA PHE A 618 2.59 -8.49 -11.29
C PHE A 618 3.90 -9.20 -11.65
N ALA A 619 5.02 -8.67 -11.16
CA ALA A 619 6.30 -9.37 -11.25
C ALA A 619 6.22 -10.74 -10.55
N GLY A 620 6.58 -11.82 -11.25
CA GLY A 620 6.50 -13.19 -10.73
C GLY A 620 5.12 -13.84 -10.80
N GLY A 621 4.10 -13.12 -11.26
CA GLY A 621 2.73 -13.60 -11.38
C GLY A 621 2.40 -14.34 -12.68
N THR A 622 1.20 -14.91 -12.75
CA THR A 622 0.70 -15.67 -13.91
C THR A 622 -0.27 -14.88 -14.79
N GLY A 623 -0.79 -13.77 -14.25
CA GLY A 623 -1.65 -12.82 -14.93
C GLY A 623 -3.13 -12.95 -14.58
N PHE A 624 -3.81 -11.81 -14.67
CA PHE A 624 -5.22 -11.63 -14.37
C PHE A 624 -5.84 -10.62 -15.34
N ASN A 625 -7.16 -10.69 -15.50
CA ASN A 625 -7.89 -9.75 -16.36
C ASN A 625 -8.59 -8.69 -15.52
N VAL A 626 -8.62 -7.47 -16.06
CA VAL A 626 -9.37 -6.36 -15.47
C VAL A 626 -10.28 -5.78 -16.53
N ALA A 627 -11.52 -5.52 -16.13
CA ALA A 627 -12.53 -4.90 -16.98
C ALA A 627 -12.78 -3.45 -16.57
N ALA A 628 -13.09 -2.60 -17.54
CA ALA A 628 -13.56 -1.23 -17.31
C ALA A 628 -15.09 -1.15 -17.38
N ALA A 629 -15.63 0.02 -17.04
CA ALA A 629 -17.02 0.36 -17.29
C ALA A 629 -17.35 0.14 -18.79
N PRO A 630 -18.48 -0.53 -19.10
CA PRO A 630 -18.83 -0.85 -20.48
C PRO A 630 -19.22 0.39 -21.29
N ILE A 631 -18.96 0.34 -22.59
CA ILE A 631 -19.58 1.22 -23.59
C ILE A 631 -21.08 0.95 -23.59
N ALA A 632 -21.88 2.01 -23.52
CA ALA A 632 -23.32 1.90 -23.57
C ALA A 632 -23.78 1.23 -24.88
N ARG A 633 -24.47 0.09 -24.75
CA ARG A 633 -24.99 -0.65 -25.92
C ARG A 633 -26.06 0.11 -26.66
N ASN A 634 -26.85 0.92 -25.96
CA ASN A 634 -27.92 1.71 -26.55
C ASN A 634 -27.80 3.15 -26.06
N ALA A 635 -27.76 4.10 -26.99
CA ALA A 635 -27.73 5.52 -26.66
C ALA A 635 -28.70 6.30 -27.55
N ALA A 636 -29.39 7.27 -26.96
CA ALA A 636 -30.04 8.33 -27.70
C ALA A 636 -28.96 9.32 -28.19
N VAL A 637 -29.03 9.69 -29.46
CA VAL A 637 -28.16 10.69 -30.08
C VAL A 637 -28.98 11.94 -30.33
N LEU A 638 -28.49 13.08 -29.87
CA LEU A 638 -29.09 14.39 -30.08
C LEU A 638 -28.08 15.27 -30.80
N ASP A 639 -28.46 15.81 -31.96
CA ASP A 639 -27.66 16.76 -32.72
C ASP A 639 -28.38 18.12 -32.72
N MET A 640 -27.64 19.20 -32.52
CA MET A 640 -28.13 20.58 -32.70
C MET A 640 -27.06 21.40 -33.42
N GLY A 641 -27.46 22.25 -34.35
CA GLY A 641 -26.53 23.09 -35.08
C GLY A 641 -27.15 24.42 -35.46
N VAL A 642 -26.37 25.49 -35.33
CA VAL A 642 -26.76 26.85 -35.68
C VAL A 642 -25.71 27.43 -36.61
N ASP A 643 -26.16 27.86 -37.79
CA ASP A 643 -25.32 28.55 -38.78
C ASP A 643 -25.64 30.05 -38.76
N MET A 644 -24.62 30.87 -38.52
CA MET A 644 -24.73 32.32 -38.39
C MET A 644 -23.88 33.04 -39.46
N GLU A 645 -24.51 33.96 -40.18
CA GLU A 645 -23.82 34.94 -41.04
C GLU A 645 -23.36 36.13 -40.17
N LEU A 646 -22.10 36.12 -39.75
CA LEU A 646 -21.50 37.16 -38.88
C LEU A 646 -21.20 38.47 -39.65
N GLY A 647 -21.19 38.42 -40.99
CA GLY A 647 -21.01 39.56 -41.90
C GLY A 647 -21.14 39.12 -43.35
N ARG A 648 -20.88 40.01 -44.32
CA ARG A 648 -20.98 39.68 -45.77
C ARG A 648 -20.08 38.51 -46.19
N ASN A 649 -19.05 38.25 -45.39
CA ASN A 649 -17.93 37.39 -45.73
C ASN A 649 -17.55 36.42 -44.60
N THR A 650 -18.28 36.32 -43.49
CA THR A 650 -17.85 35.45 -42.37
C THR A 650 -19.01 34.63 -41.87
N ASN A 651 -18.88 33.31 -41.92
CA ASN A 651 -19.90 32.37 -41.49
C ASN A 651 -19.35 31.49 -40.37
N LEU A 652 -20.07 31.40 -39.27
CA LEU A 652 -19.72 30.55 -38.14
C LEU A 652 -20.83 29.53 -37.95
N ARG A 653 -20.44 28.25 -37.86
CA ARG A 653 -21.31 27.21 -37.33
C ARG A 653 -20.87 26.84 -35.93
N LEU A 654 -21.86 26.76 -35.05
CA LEU A 654 -21.73 26.11 -33.76
C LEU A 654 -22.58 24.85 -33.80
N ASP A 655 -22.01 23.73 -33.38
CA ASP A 655 -22.73 22.47 -33.25
C ASP A 655 -22.57 21.88 -31.85
N TYR A 656 -23.64 21.24 -31.40
CA TYR A 656 -23.71 20.47 -30.18
C TYR A 656 -24.17 19.06 -30.51
N GLN A 657 -23.52 18.08 -29.90
CA GLN A 657 -23.95 16.69 -29.98
C GLN A 657 -23.96 16.07 -28.60
N GLY A 658 -25.06 15.41 -28.27
CA GLY A 658 -25.22 14.63 -27.05
C GLY A 658 -25.40 13.15 -27.38
N GLN A 659 -24.70 12.28 -26.66
CA GLN A 659 -25.02 10.85 -26.60
C GLN A 659 -25.43 10.53 -25.18
N LEU A 660 -26.62 9.97 -25.01
CA LEU A 660 -27.23 9.76 -23.70
C LEU A 660 -27.68 8.31 -23.58
N ALA A 661 -27.15 7.61 -22.59
CA ALA A 661 -27.54 6.28 -22.19
C ALA A 661 -27.88 6.27 -20.69
N THR A 662 -28.31 5.12 -20.18
CA THR A 662 -28.60 4.95 -18.76
C THR A 662 -27.33 5.06 -17.90
N ASP A 663 -26.20 4.62 -18.44
CA ASP A 663 -24.91 4.40 -17.80
C ASP A 663 -23.75 5.14 -18.47
N ALA A 664 -24.04 5.98 -19.47
CA ALA A 664 -23.03 6.79 -20.14
C ALA A 664 -23.63 8.07 -20.70
N ARG A 665 -22.83 9.13 -20.73
CA ARG A 665 -23.18 10.40 -21.37
C ARG A 665 -21.97 11.07 -21.99
N GLU A 666 -22.17 11.65 -23.14
CA GLU A 666 -21.15 12.43 -23.82
C GLU A 666 -21.77 13.71 -24.37
N HIS A 667 -21.06 14.81 -24.16
CA HIS A 667 -21.43 16.13 -24.65
C HIS A 667 -20.28 16.70 -25.46
N ARG A 668 -20.57 17.07 -26.69
CA ARG A 668 -19.63 17.67 -27.63
C ARG A 668 -20.08 19.08 -28.00
N LEU A 669 -19.12 19.98 -28.11
CA LEU A 669 -19.25 21.27 -28.79
C LEU A 669 -18.25 21.34 -29.94
N GLY A 670 -18.72 21.75 -31.10
CA GLY A 670 -17.93 21.95 -32.31
C GLY A 670 -18.09 23.35 -32.87
N ALA A 671 -17.05 23.83 -33.54
CA ALA A 671 -17.06 25.09 -34.26
C ALA A 671 -16.43 24.94 -35.65
N THR A 672 -17.12 25.49 -36.65
CA THR A 672 -16.63 25.56 -38.03
C THR A 672 -16.64 27.01 -38.48
N LEU A 673 -15.48 27.53 -38.88
CA LEU A 673 -15.34 28.90 -39.35
C LEU A 673 -15.08 28.91 -40.86
N GLY A 674 -15.91 29.64 -41.59
CA GLY A 674 -15.74 29.94 -43.01
C GLY A 674 -15.54 31.43 -43.20
N MET A 675 -14.41 31.84 -43.76
CA MET A 675 -14.11 33.25 -44.08
C MET A 675 -14.06 33.43 -45.60
N GLN A 676 -14.63 34.53 -46.08
CA GLN A 676 -14.63 35.01 -47.46
C GLN A 676 -13.67 36.18 -47.64
N PHE A 677 -12.59 36.00 -48.39
CA PHE A 677 -11.59 37.06 -48.62
C PHE A 677 -11.86 37.79 -49.94
#